data_AF-A0A0W0YK23-F1
#
_entry.id   AF-A0A0W0YK23-F1
#
_cell.length_a   1.000
_cell.length_b   1.000
_cell.length_c   1.000
_cell.angle_alpha   90.00
_cell.angle_beta   90.00
_cell.angle_gamma   90.00
#
_symmetry.space_group_name_H-M   'P 1'
#
loop_
_entity.id
_entity.type
_entity.pdbx_description
1 polymer ?
#
loop_
_entity_poly.entity_id
_entity_poly.type
_entity_poly.pdbx_seq_one_letter_code
_entity_poly.pdbx_strand_id
1 'polypeptide(L)'
;MPYLVTGNAQQIFHAFGQDWAVAEGKDDIGTIHLDFPRTHFLGSPEDAIKHFDIWNTKALGRYYLQGNMSAGNLHYLLGPNPLMKEEEDPESYSANVVRQHFAYMNDKGESCGLMVMYRKDNPKQWIMGQIKNGHAAPKERELTFLSNFDLAPFISIPDQKEPPNPSAAPNLAVTVSHTDFLNNPLLEQIGANLPSSLLKNIVNAENGEINLRFQRVELMTRKLQVEQEKATLSDPILFSDLNLAGLFADNRALDLIIKYNFANLFPLASTVLHDLLTDPSLLRQEIEAIKLTKDENRNKNLLKMVLVFYKHGMLEKNRHLLNDPLFLQTFGSLMGDEAQIKLIPFLKHQKYSDSLMHQILSEPAYYKAIGMLVDLQPELTQDVPQFFKDPKKLEDLKFIHSLSNDDTKRLCLLFWVYKNLSEDGYQQIITATNRYPLLASTLVALEQTKTKEIDQLQELALNPKQHLRKSILHHFRKELNTLHGVSASLRELPTHDLEAASESLVLLKKSQITDPQSYRVVLDKESKGHALRLLLPQLAKIKNEEYRKVLIEILLVGAKFNVESQDKRVDEIKSPKELKELAIDVHECFKCIIQLQDFRCGKEAIEFAAQKDSEEARRFRHVILCIMEQCKVVDGRLSGSQSHRHMFLQWEAEQKSYRKALYQIAYEGLTNPNANIRPKLQEAEDKILAIVDPEIKSDIYKALIVFANIIITALTLSFANVIKYKTTGNFWFFNQTRSGEELRALDREVFELIAPEKNDEVRPCGIFSPC
;
A
#
# COMPACT_ATOMS: atom_id res chain seq x y z
N MET A 1 5.82 31.19 -38.27
CA MET A 1 5.95 31.35 -36.80
C MET A 1 4.61 31.01 -36.20
N PRO A 2 4.56 30.06 -35.26
CA PRO A 2 3.31 29.69 -34.58
C PRO A 2 2.79 30.82 -33.69
N TYR A 3 1.50 30.75 -33.39
CA TYR A 3 0.77 31.60 -32.47
C TYR A 3 0.77 30.95 -31.08
N LEU A 4 1.16 31.74 -30.07
CA LEU A 4 1.24 31.36 -28.66
C LEU A 4 0.18 32.11 -27.87
N VAL A 5 -0.55 31.39 -27.01
CA VAL A 5 -1.52 31.94 -26.05
C VAL A 5 -1.26 31.33 -24.67
N THR A 6 -1.20 32.18 -23.64
CA THR A 6 -0.92 31.77 -22.25
C THR A 6 -1.87 32.47 -21.26
N GLY A 7 -2.27 31.77 -20.20
CA GLY A 7 -3.13 32.32 -19.14
C GLY A 7 -3.55 31.23 -18.16
N ASN A 8 -4.42 31.56 -17.20
CA ASN A 8 -5.10 30.52 -16.42
C ASN A 8 -6.38 30.03 -17.11
N ALA A 9 -6.92 28.89 -16.66
CA ALA A 9 -8.11 28.30 -17.27
C ALA A 9 -9.33 29.25 -17.23
N GLN A 10 -9.54 30.01 -16.15
CA GLN A 10 -10.62 30.99 -16.10
C GLN A 10 -10.50 32.05 -17.21
N GLN A 11 -9.29 32.59 -17.44
CA GLN A 11 -9.04 33.61 -18.44
C GLN A 11 -9.23 33.06 -19.86
N ILE A 12 -8.64 31.91 -20.17
CA ILE A 12 -8.69 31.35 -21.53
C ILE A 12 -10.08 30.83 -21.88
N PHE A 13 -10.72 30.03 -21.02
CA PHE A 13 -12.06 29.51 -21.35
C PHE A 13 -13.08 30.66 -21.49
N HIS A 14 -12.97 31.74 -20.70
CA HIS A 14 -13.77 32.94 -20.89
C HIS A 14 -13.49 33.64 -22.24
N ALA A 15 -12.21 33.85 -22.58
CA ALA A 15 -11.80 34.51 -23.83
C ALA A 15 -12.28 33.78 -25.09
N PHE A 16 -12.44 32.44 -25.05
CA PHE A 16 -12.98 31.63 -26.14
C PHE A 16 -14.52 31.41 -26.05
N GLY A 17 -15.21 32.08 -25.12
CA GLY A 17 -16.67 31.96 -24.94
C GLY A 17 -17.13 30.61 -24.37
N GLN A 18 -16.26 29.89 -23.69
CA GLN A 18 -16.46 28.53 -23.15
C GLN A 18 -16.53 28.50 -21.61
N ASP A 19 -17.08 29.53 -20.97
CA ASP A 19 -17.18 29.65 -19.50
C ASP A 19 -17.78 28.42 -18.80
N TRP A 20 -18.69 27.70 -19.48
CA TRP A 20 -19.32 26.48 -18.97
C TRP A 20 -18.30 25.38 -18.59
N ALA A 21 -17.14 25.33 -19.24
CA ALA A 21 -16.12 24.31 -19.01
C ALA A 21 -15.23 24.58 -17.78
N VAL A 22 -15.37 25.77 -17.17
CA VAL A 22 -14.69 26.18 -15.93
C VAL A 22 -15.66 26.62 -14.82
N ALA A 23 -16.98 26.58 -15.08
CA ALA A 23 -18.01 26.91 -14.12
C ALA A 23 -18.03 25.96 -12.90
N GLU A 24 -18.53 26.42 -11.77
CA GLU A 24 -18.74 25.58 -10.58
C GLU A 24 -19.96 24.67 -10.80
N GLY A 25 -19.71 23.36 -10.85
CA GLY A 25 -20.71 22.31 -10.98
C GLY A 25 -21.05 21.65 -9.64
N LYS A 26 -21.69 20.49 -9.71
CA LYS A 26 -21.83 19.59 -8.55
C LYS A 26 -20.48 18.97 -8.23
N ASP A 27 -20.21 18.72 -6.94
CA ASP A 27 -18.96 18.10 -6.52
C ASP A 27 -18.94 16.61 -6.91
N ASP A 28 -18.37 16.30 -8.07
CA ASP A 28 -18.43 14.97 -8.70
C ASP A 28 -17.07 14.26 -8.67
N ILE A 29 -16.67 13.90 -7.45
CA ILE A 29 -15.50 13.05 -7.19
C ILE A 29 -15.71 11.64 -7.80
N GLY A 30 -16.97 11.20 -7.98
CA GLY A 30 -17.29 9.94 -8.65
C GLY A 30 -16.79 9.89 -10.10
N THR A 31 -16.99 10.97 -10.86
CA THR A 31 -16.49 11.06 -12.25
C THR A 31 -14.96 11.11 -12.32
N ILE A 32 -14.26 11.69 -11.33
CA ILE A 32 -12.79 11.59 -11.21
C ILE A 32 -12.36 10.12 -11.11
N HIS A 33 -13.00 9.33 -10.24
CA HIS A 33 -12.67 7.91 -10.09
C HIS A 33 -12.94 7.09 -11.36
N LEU A 34 -14.00 7.44 -12.13
CA LEU A 34 -14.31 6.79 -13.40
C LEU A 34 -13.31 7.10 -14.53
N ASP A 35 -12.59 8.22 -14.44
CA ASP A 35 -11.65 8.66 -15.47
C ASP A 35 -10.18 8.23 -15.22
N PHE A 36 -9.82 7.78 -14.01
CA PHE A 36 -8.52 7.15 -13.77
C PHE A 36 -8.20 6.00 -14.75
N PRO A 37 -9.02 4.95 -14.90
CA PRO A 37 -8.74 3.85 -15.82
C PRO A 37 -8.88 4.22 -17.31
N ARG A 38 -9.33 5.44 -17.62
CA ARG A 38 -9.45 5.97 -18.99
C ARG A 38 -8.29 6.88 -19.37
N THR A 39 -7.60 7.45 -18.39
CA THR A 39 -6.53 8.42 -18.60
C THR A 39 -5.25 7.74 -19.07
N HIS A 40 -4.83 8.05 -20.29
CA HIS A 40 -3.50 7.71 -20.80
C HIS A 40 -2.45 8.52 -20.04
N PHE A 41 -1.51 7.83 -19.40
CA PHE A 41 -0.41 8.39 -18.62
C PHE A 41 0.94 8.08 -19.29
N LEU A 42 1.87 9.04 -19.25
CA LEU A 42 3.22 8.95 -19.79
C LEU A 42 4.24 9.30 -18.69
N GLY A 43 4.82 8.29 -18.05
CA GLY A 43 5.77 8.47 -16.95
C GLY A 43 6.09 7.16 -16.23
N SER A 44 6.83 7.25 -15.12
CA SER A 44 7.19 6.10 -14.27
C SER A 44 6.00 5.59 -13.43
N PRO A 45 6.09 4.36 -12.85
CA PRO A 45 5.15 3.91 -11.81
C PRO A 45 5.04 4.88 -10.64
N GLU A 46 6.15 5.44 -10.18
CA GLU A 46 6.21 6.40 -9.07
C GLU A 46 5.47 7.68 -9.40
N ASP A 47 5.57 8.16 -10.63
CA ASP A 47 4.86 9.35 -11.11
C ASP A 47 3.38 9.07 -11.34
N ALA A 48 3.01 7.86 -11.78
CA ALA A 48 1.62 7.43 -11.89
C ALA A 48 0.93 7.38 -10.53
N ILE A 49 1.63 6.89 -9.50
CA ILE A 49 1.15 6.90 -8.10
C ILE A 49 0.98 8.34 -7.60
N LYS A 50 1.99 9.22 -7.76
CA LYS A 50 1.87 10.64 -7.38
C LYS A 50 0.72 11.35 -8.08
N HIS A 51 0.53 11.08 -9.38
CA HIS A 51 -0.57 11.63 -10.16
C HIS A 51 -1.92 11.19 -9.58
N PHE A 52 -2.09 9.89 -9.33
CA PHE A 52 -3.27 9.35 -8.65
C PHE A 52 -3.49 10.01 -7.28
N ASP A 53 -2.47 10.06 -6.41
CA ASP A 53 -2.58 10.63 -5.07
C ASP A 53 -3.02 12.10 -5.10
N ILE A 54 -2.47 12.91 -6.00
CA ILE A 54 -2.87 14.31 -6.20
C ILE A 54 -4.34 14.41 -6.62
N TRP A 55 -4.75 13.63 -7.61
CA TRP A 55 -6.14 13.65 -8.10
C TRP A 55 -7.15 13.05 -7.12
N ASN A 56 -6.73 12.08 -6.31
CA ASN A 56 -7.56 11.40 -5.32
C ASN A 56 -7.72 12.21 -4.02
N THR A 57 -6.74 13.05 -3.66
CA THR A 57 -6.73 13.76 -2.36
C THR A 57 -6.80 15.29 -2.44
N LYS A 58 -6.46 15.91 -3.58
CA LYS A 58 -6.38 17.37 -3.73
C LYS A 58 -7.30 17.95 -4.81
N ALA A 59 -7.98 17.12 -5.60
CA ALA A 59 -8.82 17.61 -6.68
C ALA A 59 -10.11 18.24 -6.16
N LEU A 60 -10.51 19.35 -6.79
CA LEU A 60 -11.80 20.00 -6.53
C LEU A 60 -12.84 19.45 -7.52
N GLY A 61 -13.58 18.40 -7.13
CA GLY A 61 -14.55 17.70 -7.97
C GLY A 61 -15.58 18.61 -8.62
N ARG A 62 -16.02 19.65 -7.92
CA ARG A 62 -16.94 20.69 -8.43
C ARG A 62 -16.44 21.49 -9.64
N TYR A 63 -15.13 21.50 -9.90
CA TYR A 63 -14.52 22.13 -11.07
C TYR A 63 -13.93 21.09 -12.03
N TYR A 64 -14.26 19.80 -11.86
CA TYR A 64 -13.79 18.74 -12.73
C TYR A 64 -14.58 18.70 -14.03
N LEU A 65 -13.84 18.58 -15.14
CA LEU A 65 -14.39 18.22 -16.43
C LEU A 65 -13.59 17.03 -16.96
N GLN A 66 -14.28 16.08 -17.59
CA GLN A 66 -13.66 14.90 -18.19
C GLN A 66 -12.53 15.32 -19.14
N GLY A 67 -11.35 14.75 -18.93
CA GLY A 67 -10.14 15.09 -19.68
C GLY A 67 -9.20 16.09 -19.02
N ASN A 68 -9.57 16.76 -17.92
CA ASN A 68 -8.66 17.67 -17.18
C ASN A 68 -7.33 16.99 -16.78
N MET A 69 -7.35 15.69 -16.45
CA MET A 69 -6.15 14.92 -16.07
C MET A 69 -5.08 14.91 -17.17
N SER A 70 -5.49 14.88 -18.44
CA SER A 70 -4.63 14.68 -19.60
C SER A 70 -4.62 15.85 -20.59
N ALA A 71 -5.28 16.97 -20.27
CA ALA A 71 -5.60 18.07 -21.20
C ALA A 71 -6.57 17.72 -22.33
N GLY A 72 -7.23 16.56 -22.30
CA GLY A 72 -8.18 16.13 -23.32
C GLY A 72 -9.39 17.05 -23.48
N ASN A 73 -9.75 17.83 -22.46
CA ASN A 73 -10.83 18.82 -22.49
C ASN A 73 -10.51 20.08 -23.30
N LEU A 74 -9.23 20.37 -23.62
CA LEU A 74 -8.84 21.63 -24.28
C LEU A 74 -9.40 21.77 -25.71
N HIS A 75 -9.84 20.68 -26.34
CA HIS A 75 -10.45 20.73 -27.66
C HIS A 75 -11.75 21.56 -27.72
N TYR A 76 -12.47 21.70 -26.60
CA TYR A 76 -13.71 22.47 -26.53
C TYR A 76 -13.54 23.97 -26.84
N LEU A 77 -12.32 24.52 -26.70
CA LEU A 77 -12.03 25.93 -26.98
C LEU A 77 -12.32 26.33 -28.43
N LEU A 78 -12.23 25.39 -29.37
CA LEU A 78 -12.48 25.63 -30.80
C LEU A 78 -13.84 25.06 -31.25
N GLY A 79 -14.78 24.88 -30.31
CA GLY A 79 -16.11 24.36 -30.57
C GLY A 79 -16.20 22.82 -30.67
N PRO A 80 -17.34 22.28 -31.15
CA PRO A 80 -17.59 20.84 -31.13
C PRO A 80 -16.77 20.05 -32.16
N ASN A 81 -16.49 20.62 -33.33
CA ASN A 81 -15.75 20.00 -34.42
C ASN A 81 -14.49 20.83 -34.77
N PRO A 82 -13.48 20.87 -33.89
CA PRO A 82 -12.31 21.71 -34.07
C PRO A 82 -11.50 21.31 -35.32
N LEU A 83 -11.07 22.30 -36.11
CA LEU A 83 -10.34 22.11 -37.38
C LEU A 83 -11.15 21.46 -38.52
N MET A 84 -12.47 21.28 -38.39
CA MET A 84 -13.35 20.85 -39.49
C MET A 84 -13.40 21.92 -40.60
N LYS A 85 -13.46 21.49 -41.87
CA LYS A 85 -13.61 22.42 -43.01
C LYS A 85 -15.10 22.73 -43.25
N GLU A 86 -15.39 23.90 -43.82
CA GLU A 86 -16.77 24.41 -43.96
C GLU A 86 -17.74 23.47 -44.71
N GLU A 87 -17.25 22.75 -45.73
CA GLU A 87 -18.03 21.83 -46.56
C GLU A 87 -17.68 20.34 -46.31
N GLU A 88 -16.92 20.02 -45.27
CA GLU A 88 -16.53 18.65 -44.96
C GLU A 88 -17.67 17.88 -44.25
N ASP A 89 -17.84 16.60 -44.57
CA ASP A 89 -18.80 15.74 -43.86
C ASP A 89 -18.18 15.19 -42.54
N PRO A 90 -19.00 14.83 -41.53
CA PRO A 90 -18.49 14.34 -40.25
C PRO A 90 -17.65 13.05 -40.32
N GLU A 91 -17.87 12.17 -41.32
CA GLU A 91 -17.11 10.92 -41.45
C GLU A 91 -15.70 11.20 -42.00
N SER A 92 -15.60 12.04 -43.04
CA SER A 92 -14.32 12.56 -43.57
C SER A 92 -13.54 13.32 -42.51
N TYR A 93 -14.21 14.20 -41.75
CA TYR A 93 -13.58 14.92 -40.63
C TYR A 93 -13.02 13.94 -39.59
N SER A 94 -13.82 12.97 -39.13
CA SER A 94 -13.41 11.94 -38.15
C SER A 94 -12.24 11.07 -38.64
N ALA A 95 -12.18 10.75 -39.93
CA ALA A 95 -11.07 10.01 -40.52
C ALA A 95 -9.76 10.81 -40.56
N ASN A 96 -9.85 12.13 -40.76
CA ASN A 96 -8.71 13.03 -40.98
C ASN A 96 -8.20 13.71 -39.71
N VAL A 97 -9.07 14.02 -38.74
CA VAL A 97 -8.67 14.65 -37.49
C VAL A 97 -7.96 13.66 -36.57
N VAL A 98 -6.99 14.16 -35.83
CA VAL A 98 -6.25 13.43 -34.80
C VAL A 98 -6.28 14.27 -33.55
N ARG A 99 -6.67 13.67 -32.42
CA ARG A 99 -6.58 14.29 -31.11
C ARG A 99 -5.93 13.29 -30.17
N GLN A 100 -4.72 13.60 -29.72
CA GLN A 100 -4.01 12.82 -28.72
C GLN A 100 -3.84 13.64 -27.47
N HIS A 101 -3.96 12.98 -26.31
CA HIS A 101 -3.78 13.63 -25.03
C HIS A 101 -3.29 12.63 -24.00
N PHE A 102 -2.41 13.07 -23.09
CA PHE A 102 -1.89 12.24 -22.00
C PHE A 102 -1.54 13.08 -20.77
N ALA A 103 -1.65 12.43 -19.62
CA ALA A 103 -1.19 12.93 -18.34
C ALA A 103 0.30 12.60 -18.12
N TYR A 104 1.00 13.44 -17.37
CA TYR A 104 2.37 13.18 -16.89
C TYR A 104 2.64 13.97 -15.61
N MET A 105 3.76 13.66 -14.94
CA MET A 105 4.30 14.47 -13.85
C MET A 105 5.53 15.22 -14.36
N ASN A 106 5.68 16.48 -13.96
CA ASN A 106 6.89 17.24 -14.26
C ASN A 106 7.98 17.06 -13.18
N ASP A 107 9.19 17.56 -13.46
CA ASP A 107 10.37 17.43 -12.61
C ASP A 107 10.20 18.10 -11.22
N LYS A 108 9.18 18.96 -11.05
CA LYS A 108 8.78 19.57 -9.77
C LYS A 108 7.75 18.74 -8.98
N GLY A 109 7.23 17.66 -9.56
CA GLY A 109 6.14 16.86 -8.99
C GLY A 109 4.74 17.48 -9.17
N GLU A 110 4.56 18.37 -10.16
CA GLU A 110 3.26 18.94 -10.51
C GLU A 110 2.52 18.04 -11.51
N SER A 111 1.20 17.86 -11.35
CA SER A 111 0.39 17.10 -12.31
C SER A 111 0.14 17.92 -13.56
N CYS A 112 0.54 17.39 -14.70
CA CYS A 112 0.41 18.03 -16.01
C CYS A 112 -0.39 17.17 -17.00
N GLY A 113 -0.97 17.83 -17.99
CA GLY A 113 -1.58 17.20 -19.15
C GLY A 113 -1.11 17.88 -20.43
N LEU A 114 -1.08 17.14 -21.54
CA LEU A 114 -0.72 17.66 -22.85
C LEU A 114 -1.69 17.12 -23.91
N MET A 115 -2.24 18.01 -24.72
CA MET A 115 -3.03 17.71 -25.91
C MET A 115 -2.26 18.12 -27.16
N VAL A 116 -2.30 17.28 -28.20
CA VAL A 116 -1.92 17.60 -29.58
C VAL A 116 -3.10 17.25 -30.48
N MET A 117 -3.53 18.21 -31.30
CA MET A 117 -4.64 18.05 -32.23
C MET A 117 -4.26 18.56 -33.63
N TYR A 118 -4.50 17.75 -34.66
CA TYR A 118 -4.06 18.05 -36.02
C TYR A 118 -4.87 17.32 -37.10
N ARG A 119 -4.64 17.70 -38.36
CA ARG A 119 -5.22 17.05 -39.54
C ARG A 119 -4.20 16.23 -40.32
N LYS A 120 -4.57 15.01 -40.73
CA LYS A 120 -3.75 14.13 -41.59
C LYS A 120 -3.66 14.64 -43.03
N ASP A 121 -4.77 15.16 -43.55
CA ASP A 121 -4.92 15.67 -44.91
C ASP A 121 -4.47 17.13 -45.08
N ASN A 122 -4.21 17.82 -43.97
CA ASN A 122 -3.58 19.15 -43.95
C ASN A 122 -2.60 19.25 -42.76
N PRO A 123 -1.37 18.72 -42.89
CA PRO A 123 -0.39 18.70 -41.80
C PRO A 123 0.03 20.08 -41.27
N LYS A 124 -0.34 21.19 -41.94
CA LYS A 124 -0.12 22.56 -41.45
C LYS A 124 -1.19 23.05 -40.46
N GLN A 125 -2.30 22.32 -40.32
CA GLN A 125 -3.39 22.70 -39.43
C GLN A 125 -3.32 21.88 -38.14
N TRP A 126 -2.72 22.48 -37.12
CA TRP A 126 -2.51 21.86 -35.81
C TRP A 126 -2.55 22.87 -34.66
N ILE A 127 -2.87 22.36 -33.47
CA ILE A 127 -2.82 23.06 -32.18
C ILE A 127 -2.33 22.09 -31.09
N MET A 128 -1.51 22.60 -30.17
CA MET A 128 -1.04 21.91 -28.97
C MET A 128 -1.47 22.72 -27.74
N GLY A 129 -1.80 22.05 -26.65
CA GLY A 129 -2.19 22.69 -25.39
C GLY A 129 -1.67 21.93 -24.19
N GLN A 130 -1.05 22.62 -23.24
CA GLN A 130 -0.63 22.10 -21.95
C GLN A 130 -1.57 22.59 -20.85
N ILE A 131 -1.90 21.71 -19.89
CA ILE A 131 -2.44 22.07 -18.57
C ILE A 131 -1.40 21.76 -17.51
N LYS A 132 -1.19 22.67 -16.55
CA LYS A 132 -0.61 22.33 -15.25
C LYS A 132 -1.63 22.50 -14.14
N ASN A 133 -1.47 21.73 -13.07
CA ASN A 133 -2.33 21.77 -11.89
C ASN A 133 -3.83 21.60 -12.22
N GLY A 134 -4.15 20.74 -13.20
CA GLY A 134 -5.53 20.53 -13.69
C GLY A 134 -6.57 20.13 -12.61
N HIS A 135 -6.09 19.66 -11.45
CA HIS A 135 -6.86 19.29 -10.25
C HIS A 135 -7.29 20.50 -9.40
N ALA A 136 -6.58 21.62 -9.49
CA ALA A 136 -6.77 22.83 -8.71
C ALA A 136 -7.97 23.68 -9.21
N ALA A 137 -8.20 24.87 -8.64
CA ALA A 137 -9.27 25.76 -9.09
C ALA A 137 -8.95 26.41 -10.46
N PRO A 138 -9.95 26.84 -11.27
CA PRO A 138 -9.71 27.42 -12.60
C PRO A 138 -8.72 28.59 -12.68
N LYS A 139 -8.53 29.33 -11.58
CA LYS A 139 -7.56 30.45 -11.49
C LYS A 139 -6.10 29.99 -11.28
N GLU A 140 -5.92 28.75 -10.82
CA GLU A 140 -4.63 28.13 -10.46
C GLU A 140 -4.16 27.11 -11.53
N ARG A 141 -5.05 26.76 -12.47
CA ARG A 141 -4.74 25.94 -13.64
C ARG A 141 -4.01 26.78 -14.68
N GLU A 142 -2.70 26.61 -14.83
CA GLU A 142 -1.93 27.24 -15.91
C GLU A 142 -2.22 26.55 -17.25
N LEU A 143 -2.46 27.33 -18.30
CA LEU A 143 -2.73 26.88 -19.66
C LEU A 143 -1.79 27.58 -20.65
N THR A 144 -1.21 26.79 -21.55
CA THR A 144 -0.35 27.28 -22.64
C THR A 144 -0.68 26.58 -23.94
N PHE A 145 -0.91 27.36 -25.00
CA PHE A 145 -1.29 26.89 -26.33
C PHE A 145 -0.30 27.33 -27.39
N LEU A 146 -0.06 26.45 -28.36
CA LEU A 146 0.74 26.71 -29.54
C LEU A 146 -0.02 26.22 -30.78
N SER A 147 -0.17 27.05 -31.80
CA SER A 147 -0.89 26.69 -33.04
C SER A 147 -0.21 27.26 -34.27
N ASN A 148 -0.42 26.66 -35.44
CA ASN A 148 0.11 27.16 -36.72
C ASN A 148 -0.89 28.02 -37.52
N PHE A 149 -2.07 28.26 -36.96
CA PHE A 149 -3.10 29.15 -37.51
C PHE A 149 -3.51 30.18 -36.45
N ASP A 150 -4.06 31.31 -36.88
CA ASP A 150 -4.40 32.40 -35.96
C ASP A 150 -5.54 31.98 -35.01
N LEU A 151 -5.35 32.22 -33.72
CA LEU A 151 -6.35 31.99 -32.68
C LEU A 151 -7.20 33.24 -32.38
N ALA A 152 -6.76 34.44 -32.81
CA ALA A 152 -7.48 35.67 -32.58
C ALA A 152 -8.95 35.66 -33.10
N PRO A 153 -9.30 35.04 -34.26
CA PRO A 153 -10.69 34.93 -34.70
C PRO A 153 -11.61 34.12 -33.79
N PHE A 154 -11.04 33.28 -32.90
CA PHE A 154 -11.78 32.47 -31.93
C PHE A 154 -11.87 33.14 -30.54
N ILE A 155 -11.18 34.28 -30.35
CA ILE A 155 -11.15 35.02 -29.08
C ILE A 155 -12.19 36.14 -29.14
N SER A 156 -13.22 36.01 -28.31
CA SER A 156 -14.24 37.04 -28.11
C SER A 156 -13.72 38.10 -27.15
N ILE A 157 -13.21 39.21 -27.67
CA ILE A 157 -12.97 40.41 -26.85
C ILE A 157 -14.34 40.99 -26.49
N PRO A 158 -14.70 41.14 -25.19
CA PRO A 158 -15.94 41.79 -24.82
C PRO A 158 -15.95 43.24 -25.31
N ASP A 159 -17.04 43.62 -26.00
CA ASP A 159 -17.28 44.97 -26.50
C ASP A 159 -17.06 46.00 -25.37
N GLN A 160 -16.14 46.95 -25.55
CA GLN A 160 -15.91 48.05 -24.60
C GLN A 160 -17.06 49.07 -24.66
N LYS A 161 -18.22 48.68 -24.12
CA LYS A 161 -19.38 49.55 -23.91
C LYS A 161 -19.66 49.75 -22.41
N GLU A 162 -18.68 50.33 -21.72
CA GLU A 162 -18.84 51.36 -20.67
C GLU A 162 -17.47 51.70 -20.04
N PRO A 163 -17.23 52.96 -19.63
CA PRO A 163 -15.99 53.33 -18.95
C PRO A 163 -15.95 52.77 -17.52
N PRO A 164 -14.78 52.30 -17.03
CA PRO A 164 -14.72 51.49 -15.81
C PRO A 164 -14.84 52.31 -14.52
N ASN A 165 -15.55 51.74 -13.54
CA ASN A 165 -15.30 52.04 -12.12
C ASN A 165 -13.84 51.63 -11.80
N PRO A 166 -12.97 52.52 -11.30
CA PRO A 166 -11.52 52.31 -11.29
C PRO A 166 -10.99 51.42 -10.14
N SER A 167 -11.76 50.44 -9.67
CA SER A 167 -11.44 49.67 -8.46
C SER A 167 -11.80 48.17 -8.46
N ALA A 168 -12.20 47.57 -9.59
CA ALA A 168 -12.63 46.15 -9.60
C ALA A 168 -12.41 45.35 -10.91
N ALA A 169 -11.48 45.73 -11.78
CA ALA A 169 -11.20 45.00 -13.03
C ALA A 169 -9.84 44.27 -12.97
N PRO A 170 -9.79 42.93 -12.82
CA PRO A 170 -8.57 42.16 -13.10
C PRO A 170 -8.33 42.13 -14.62
N ASN A 171 -7.07 42.22 -15.04
CA ASN A 171 -6.71 42.16 -16.46
C ASN A 171 -7.15 40.83 -17.10
N LEU A 172 -8.24 40.88 -17.86
CA LEU A 172 -8.87 39.75 -18.57
C LEU A 172 -8.35 39.56 -20.01
N ALA A 173 -7.47 40.43 -20.49
CA ALA A 173 -6.93 40.37 -21.84
C ALA A 173 -5.93 39.22 -22.01
N VAL A 174 -6.42 38.10 -22.56
CA VAL A 174 -5.58 37.04 -23.12
C VAL A 174 -4.89 37.57 -24.37
N THR A 175 -3.57 37.50 -24.44
CA THR A 175 -2.79 37.99 -25.58
C THR A 175 -2.34 36.85 -26.49
N VAL A 176 -2.47 37.08 -27.81
CA VAL A 176 -1.88 36.23 -28.84
C VAL A 176 -0.51 36.80 -29.21
N SER A 177 0.52 35.97 -29.21
CA SER A 177 1.90 36.35 -29.55
C SER A 177 2.50 35.38 -30.56
N HIS A 178 3.62 35.76 -31.20
CA HIS A 178 4.36 34.88 -32.09
C HIS A 178 5.64 34.35 -31.41
N THR A 179 6.02 33.12 -31.73
CA THR A 179 7.21 32.47 -31.17
C THR A 179 7.90 31.60 -32.22
N ASP A 180 8.98 30.89 -31.85
CA ASP A 180 9.71 29.96 -32.71
C ASP A 180 9.20 28.52 -32.55
N PHE A 181 9.38 27.67 -33.58
CA PHE A 181 8.93 26.27 -33.49
C PHE A 181 9.79 25.43 -32.53
N LEU A 182 11.09 25.72 -32.41
CA LEU A 182 12.04 24.94 -31.60
C LEU A 182 12.25 25.56 -30.21
N ASN A 183 12.13 26.88 -30.10
CA ASN A 183 12.32 27.65 -28.87
C ASN A 183 11.04 28.43 -28.53
N ASN A 184 10.12 27.79 -27.81
CA ASN A 184 8.86 28.41 -27.38
C ASN A 184 8.52 28.09 -25.92
N PRO A 185 7.70 28.94 -25.27
CA PRO A 185 7.28 28.75 -23.89
C PRO A 185 6.53 27.43 -23.62
N LEU A 186 5.87 26.80 -24.60
CA LEU A 186 5.27 25.48 -24.40
C LEU A 186 6.36 24.43 -24.10
N LEU A 187 7.41 24.37 -24.92
CA LEU A 187 8.53 23.44 -24.72
C LEU A 187 9.29 23.68 -23.41
N GLU A 188 9.43 24.94 -23.00
CA GLU A 188 10.04 25.33 -21.72
C GLU A 188 9.17 24.93 -20.52
N GLN A 189 7.84 25.07 -20.63
CA GLN A 189 6.91 24.84 -19.53
C GLN A 189 6.56 23.38 -19.28
N ILE A 190 6.84 22.45 -20.21
CA ILE A 190 6.66 21.00 -19.99
C ILE A 190 7.38 20.55 -18.71
N GLY A 191 8.63 20.99 -18.52
CA GLY A 191 9.42 20.68 -17.33
C GLY A 191 9.60 19.17 -17.09
N ALA A 192 9.66 18.36 -18.15
CA ALA A 192 9.81 16.90 -18.08
C ALA A 192 10.55 16.40 -19.33
N ASN A 193 11.67 15.70 -19.14
CA ASN A 193 12.58 15.33 -20.24
C ASN A 193 11.91 14.55 -21.39
N LEU A 194 11.03 13.59 -21.05
CA LEU A 194 10.40 12.71 -22.05
C LEU A 194 9.36 13.47 -22.91
N PRO A 195 8.29 14.09 -22.39
CA PRO A 195 7.34 14.82 -23.23
C PRO A 195 8.01 15.95 -24.03
N SER A 196 9.01 16.66 -23.46
CA SER A 196 9.78 17.66 -24.20
C SER A 196 10.56 17.07 -25.38
N SER A 197 11.14 15.87 -25.23
CA SER A 197 11.86 15.19 -26.31
C SER A 197 10.94 14.71 -27.44
N LEU A 198 9.69 14.37 -27.11
CA LEU A 198 8.68 14.00 -28.11
C LEU A 198 8.17 15.22 -28.89
N LEU A 199 7.89 16.33 -28.19
CA LEU A 199 7.46 17.56 -28.87
C LEU A 199 8.56 18.22 -29.70
N LYS A 200 9.85 18.08 -29.36
CA LYS A 200 10.95 18.59 -30.21
C LYS A 200 10.95 18.00 -31.63
N ASN A 201 10.38 16.82 -31.83
CA ASN A 201 10.34 16.12 -33.12
C ASN A 201 8.95 16.21 -33.81
N ILE A 202 8.02 17.00 -33.27
CA ILE A 202 6.62 17.01 -33.71
C ILE A 202 6.36 17.94 -34.89
N VAL A 203 7.11 19.03 -35.06
CA VAL A 203 6.95 19.96 -36.19
C VAL A 203 8.22 19.95 -37.02
N ASN A 204 8.10 19.82 -38.34
CA ASN A 204 9.20 20.11 -39.24
C ASN A 204 9.40 21.64 -39.33
N ALA A 205 10.52 22.12 -38.77
CA ALA A 205 10.85 23.54 -38.71
C ALA A 205 10.98 24.22 -40.09
N GLU A 206 11.27 23.47 -41.16
CA GLU A 206 11.43 24.02 -42.51
C GLU A 206 10.09 24.42 -43.16
N ASN A 207 9.01 23.70 -42.89
CA ASN A 207 7.73 23.86 -43.58
C ASN A 207 6.51 24.09 -42.66
N GLY A 208 6.69 23.98 -41.33
CA GLY A 208 5.65 24.16 -40.31
C GLY A 208 4.66 23.00 -40.19
N GLU A 209 4.91 21.88 -40.87
CA GLU A 209 4.02 20.71 -40.88
C GLU A 209 4.25 19.81 -39.67
N ILE A 210 3.17 19.27 -39.14
CA ILE A 210 3.23 18.29 -38.06
C ILE A 210 3.65 16.91 -38.60
N ASN A 211 4.54 16.25 -37.87
CA ASN A 211 4.94 14.89 -38.14
C ASN A 211 3.77 13.94 -37.83
N LEU A 212 3.13 13.42 -38.89
CA LEU A 212 1.96 12.55 -38.78
C LEU A 212 2.21 11.31 -37.90
N ARG A 213 3.47 10.86 -37.78
CA ARG A 213 3.89 9.72 -36.96
C ARG A 213 3.86 10.00 -35.45
N PHE A 214 3.62 11.24 -35.01
CA PHE A 214 3.38 11.55 -33.60
C PHE A 214 2.24 10.71 -33.01
N GLN A 215 1.27 10.28 -33.84
CA GLN A 215 0.27 9.26 -33.50
C GLN A 215 0.83 8.05 -32.73
N ARG A 216 2.06 7.61 -33.04
CA ARG A 216 2.71 6.46 -32.41
C ARG A 216 3.07 6.70 -30.94
N VAL A 217 3.07 7.95 -30.44
CA VAL A 217 3.26 8.28 -29.01
C VAL A 217 2.25 7.57 -28.12
N GLU A 218 1.05 7.28 -28.62
CA GLU A 218 0.03 6.54 -27.87
C GLU A 218 0.52 5.15 -27.40
N LEU A 219 1.39 4.49 -28.18
CA LEU A 219 1.98 3.19 -27.85
C LEU A 219 2.86 3.23 -26.58
N MET A 220 3.38 4.41 -26.25
CA MET A 220 4.20 4.66 -25.06
C MET A 220 3.40 5.01 -23.82
N THR A 221 2.10 5.27 -23.96
CA THR A 221 1.24 5.59 -22.83
C THR A 221 0.72 4.33 -22.14
N ARG A 222 0.31 4.46 -20.87
CA ARG A 222 -0.31 3.39 -20.07
C ARG A 222 -1.53 3.94 -19.35
N LYS A 223 -2.55 3.10 -19.17
CA LYS A 223 -3.74 3.46 -18.37
C LYS A 223 -3.51 3.04 -16.93
N LEU A 224 -3.95 3.86 -15.99
CA LEU A 224 -3.86 3.57 -14.55
C LEU A 224 -4.77 2.39 -14.21
N GLN A 225 -4.25 1.40 -13.49
CA GLN A 225 -5.08 0.38 -12.84
C GLN A 225 -5.33 0.82 -11.41
N VAL A 226 -6.60 1.06 -11.05
CA VAL A 226 -6.99 1.47 -9.69
C VAL A 226 -7.72 0.33 -9.01
N GLU A 227 -7.15 -0.18 -7.92
CA GLU A 227 -7.77 -1.14 -7.02
C GLU A 227 -7.92 -0.49 -5.65
N GLN A 228 -9.17 -0.27 -5.21
CA GLN A 228 -9.49 0.45 -3.97
C GLN A 228 -8.84 1.85 -3.96
N GLU A 229 -7.93 2.12 -3.01
CA GLU A 229 -7.18 3.38 -2.86
C GLU A 229 -5.75 3.29 -3.42
N LYS A 230 -5.46 2.36 -4.34
CA LYS A 230 -4.12 2.18 -4.92
C LYS A 230 -4.17 2.21 -6.44
N ALA A 231 -3.34 3.06 -7.03
CA ALA A 231 -3.01 3.01 -8.44
C ALA A 231 -1.75 2.18 -8.69
N THR A 232 -1.74 1.44 -9.79
CA THR A 232 -0.56 0.80 -10.37
C THR A 232 -0.50 1.07 -11.87
N LEU A 233 0.69 0.92 -12.45
CA LEU A 233 0.91 1.03 -13.89
C LEU A 233 1.33 -0.34 -14.43
N SER A 234 0.42 -1.02 -15.13
CA SER A 234 0.69 -2.32 -15.77
C SER A 234 1.72 -2.16 -16.87
N ASP A 235 2.74 -3.04 -16.89
CA ASP A 235 3.82 -3.04 -17.90
C ASP A 235 4.43 -1.64 -18.11
N PRO A 236 5.10 -1.07 -17.08
CA PRO A 236 5.70 0.24 -17.19
C PRO A 236 6.85 0.24 -18.20
N ILE A 237 6.95 1.32 -18.97
CA ILE A 237 7.98 1.47 -19.99
C ILE A 237 9.21 2.16 -19.39
N LEU A 238 10.37 1.55 -19.56
CA LEU A 238 11.67 2.17 -19.31
C LEU A 238 12.06 3.00 -20.55
N PHE A 239 11.63 4.26 -20.58
CA PHE A 239 11.83 5.15 -21.73
C PHE A 239 13.31 5.46 -22.02
N SER A 240 14.21 5.27 -21.04
CA SER A 240 15.67 5.33 -21.21
C SER A 240 16.20 4.32 -22.23
N ASP A 241 15.50 3.20 -22.37
CA ASP A 241 15.95 2.04 -23.13
C ASP A 241 15.30 2.02 -24.53
N LEU A 242 14.37 2.95 -24.81
CA LEU A 242 13.69 3.05 -26.10
C LEU A 242 14.42 3.99 -27.07
N ASN A 243 14.59 3.52 -28.31
CA ASN A 243 14.95 4.36 -29.43
C ASN A 243 13.78 5.29 -29.83
N LEU A 244 13.65 6.43 -29.13
CA LEU A 244 12.60 7.42 -29.39
C LEU A 244 12.65 7.99 -30.82
N ALA A 245 13.81 8.06 -31.47
CA ALA A 245 13.92 8.47 -32.86
C ALA A 245 13.26 7.44 -33.81
N GLY A 246 13.38 6.14 -33.48
CA GLY A 246 12.69 5.05 -34.18
C GLY A 246 11.17 5.19 -34.20
N LEU A 247 10.58 5.88 -33.21
CA LEU A 247 9.15 6.16 -33.15
C LEU A 247 8.70 7.06 -34.32
N PHE A 248 9.56 7.98 -34.76
CA PHE A 248 9.30 8.94 -35.83
C PHE A 248 9.89 8.51 -37.18
N ALA A 249 10.65 7.42 -37.24
CA ALA A 249 11.26 6.87 -38.46
C ALA A 249 10.26 6.11 -39.36
N ASP A 250 10.69 5.71 -40.57
CA ASP A 250 9.91 4.84 -41.45
C ASP A 250 9.79 3.42 -40.87
N ASN A 251 8.57 3.05 -40.46
CA ASN A 251 8.27 1.79 -39.79
C ASN A 251 6.81 1.39 -40.04
N ARG A 252 6.61 0.55 -41.06
CA ARG A 252 5.27 0.16 -41.52
C ARG A 252 4.56 -0.72 -40.49
N ALA A 253 5.30 -1.46 -39.67
CA ALA A 253 4.71 -2.25 -38.59
C ALA A 253 4.00 -1.35 -37.56
N LEU A 254 4.63 -0.26 -37.12
CA LEU A 254 4.01 0.72 -36.22
C LEU A 254 2.78 1.40 -36.86
N ASP A 255 2.84 1.71 -38.16
CA ASP A 255 1.70 2.33 -38.87
C ASP A 255 0.48 1.39 -38.96
N LEU A 256 0.69 0.09 -39.13
CA LEU A 256 -0.39 -0.91 -39.10
C LEU A 256 -1.00 -1.05 -37.70
N ILE A 257 -0.17 -1.03 -36.65
CA ILE A 257 -0.61 -1.09 -35.24
C ILE A 257 -1.48 0.13 -34.88
N ILE A 258 -1.09 1.32 -35.33
CA ILE A 258 -1.90 2.55 -35.19
C ILE A 258 -3.18 2.46 -36.03
N LYS A 259 -3.11 2.06 -37.31
CA LYS A 259 -4.29 1.92 -38.19
C LYS A 259 -5.38 1.06 -37.57
N TYR A 260 -5.02 -0.05 -36.90
CA TYR A 260 -5.99 -0.95 -36.28
C TYR A 260 -6.38 -0.60 -34.83
N ASN A 261 -5.91 0.55 -34.33
CA ASN A 261 -6.13 1.05 -32.96
C ASN A 261 -5.72 0.04 -31.88
N PHE A 262 -4.56 -0.59 -32.02
CA PHE A 262 -4.08 -1.54 -31.02
C PHE A 262 -3.53 -0.87 -29.76
N ALA A 263 -3.10 0.40 -29.81
CA ALA A 263 -2.74 1.14 -28.61
C ALA A 263 -3.85 1.13 -27.54
N ASN A 264 -5.12 1.25 -27.95
CA ASN A 264 -6.27 1.21 -27.04
C ASN A 264 -6.82 -0.20 -26.77
N LEU A 265 -6.79 -1.08 -27.78
CA LEU A 265 -7.42 -2.40 -27.71
C LEU A 265 -6.50 -3.49 -27.12
N PHE A 266 -5.19 -3.38 -27.37
CA PHE A 266 -4.16 -4.35 -26.98
C PHE A 266 -2.84 -3.59 -26.69
N PRO A 267 -2.72 -2.91 -25.54
CA PRO A 267 -1.51 -2.18 -25.18
C PRO A 267 -0.25 -3.03 -25.35
N LEU A 268 0.68 -2.58 -26.19
CA LEU A 268 1.89 -3.34 -26.51
C LEU A 268 2.78 -3.46 -25.27
N ALA A 269 3.24 -4.67 -24.95
CA ALA A 269 4.22 -4.87 -23.89
C ALA A 269 5.50 -4.06 -24.15
N SER A 270 6.17 -3.58 -23.10
CA SER A 270 7.37 -2.75 -23.21
C SER A 270 8.47 -3.42 -24.03
N THR A 271 8.63 -4.74 -23.89
CA THR A 271 9.59 -5.56 -24.68
C THR A 271 9.23 -5.63 -26.16
N VAL A 272 7.94 -5.71 -26.49
CA VAL A 272 7.43 -5.74 -27.86
C VAL A 272 7.61 -4.38 -28.54
N LEU A 273 7.38 -3.28 -27.81
CA LEU A 273 7.62 -1.93 -28.32
C LEU A 273 9.12 -1.65 -28.50
N HIS A 274 9.98 -2.09 -27.57
CA HIS A 274 11.43 -1.97 -27.70
C HIS A 274 11.95 -2.66 -28.97
N ASP A 275 11.56 -3.92 -29.22
CA ASP A 275 11.92 -4.65 -30.44
C ASP A 275 11.47 -3.87 -31.69
N LEU A 276 10.20 -3.45 -31.77
CA LEU A 276 9.67 -2.68 -32.91
C LEU A 276 10.41 -1.35 -33.19
N LEU A 277 11.10 -0.78 -32.20
CA LEU A 277 11.89 0.45 -32.31
C LEU A 277 13.39 0.20 -32.54
N THR A 278 13.83 -1.05 -32.47
CA THR A 278 15.22 -1.49 -32.68
C THR A 278 15.43 -1.90 -34.15
N ASP A 279 16.66 -1.77 -34.65
CA ASP A 279 17.06 -2.25 -35.98
C ASP A 279 18.32 -3.12 -35.83
N PRO A 280 18.33 -4.40 -36.25
CA PRO A 280 17.21 -5.16 -36.83
C PRO A 280 16.14 -5.58 -35.82
N SER A 281 14.87 -5.54 -36.23
CA SER A 281 13.74 -6.09 -35.49
C SER A 281 13.15 -7.31 -36.19
N LEU A 282 13.06 -8.43 -35.47
CA LEU A 282 12.43 -9.66 -35.99
C LEU A 282 10.92 -9.50 -36.10
N LEU A 283 10.27 -8.92 -35.08
CA LEU A 283 8.83 -8.68 -35.11
C LEU A 283 8.42 -7.72 -36.23
N ARG A 284 9.24 -6.70 -36.52
CA ARG A 284 9.00 -5.81 -37.66
C ARG A 284 9.00 -6.59 -38.97
N GLN A 285 9.97 -7.47 -39.19
CA GLN A 285 10.05 -8.30 -40.39
C GLN A 285 8.82 -9.22 -40.53
N GLU A 286 8.40 -9.86 -39.45
CA GLU A 286 7.19 -10.69 -39.43
C GLU A 286 5.92 -9.90 -39.78
N ILE A 287 5.75 -8.70 -39.23
CA ILE A 287 4.59 -7.84 -39.51
C ILE A 287 4.62 -7.30 -40.95
N GLU A 288 5.77 -6.86 -41.43
CA GLU A 288 5.93 -6.32 -42.79
C GLU A 288 5.81 -7.42 -43.87
N ALA A 289 6.07 -8.68 -43.53
CA ALA A 289 5.84 -9.84 -44.40
C ALA A 289 4.35 -10.24 -44.55
N ILE A 290 3.43 -9.69 -43.75
CA ILE A 290 2.00 -10.02 -43.81
C ILE A 290 1.39 -9.58 -45.15
N LYS A 291 0.82 -10.54 -45.88
CA LYS A 291 0.04 -10.29 -47.10
C LYS A 291 -1.37 -9.79 -46.74
N LEU A 292 -1.49 -8.48 -46.54
CA LEU A 292 -2.76 -7.81 -46.29
C LEU A 292 -3.74 -8.00 -47.45
N THR A 293 -5.02 -8.15 -47.12
CA THR A 293 -6.13 -8.35 -48.07
C THR A 293 -7.10 -7.17 -48.02
N LYS A 294 -8.17 -7.19 -48.84
CA LYS A 294 -9.27 -6.21 -48.73
C LYS A 294 -10.14 -6.40 -47.48
N ASP A 295 -10.03 -7.54 -46.79
CA ASP A 295 -10.73 -7.79 -45.53
C ASP A 295 -9.92 -7.24 -44.36
N GLU A 296 -10.31 -6.05 -43.92
CA GLU A 296 -9.66 -5.35 -42.80
C GLU A 296 -9.84 -6.08 -41.46
N ASN A 297 -10.92 -6.86 -41.27
CA ASN A 297 -11.13 -7.64 -40.05
C ASN A 297 -10.18 -8.84 -40.00
N ARG A 298 -9.99 -9.54 -41.13
CA ARG A 298 -8.97 -10.59 -41.27
C ARG A 298 -7.57 -10.04 -41.01
N ASN A 299 -7.22 -8.92 -41.64
CA ASN A 299 -5.91 -8.27 -41.46
C ASN A 299 -5.67 -7.92 -39.98
N LYS A 300 -6.68 -7.33 -39.32
CA LYS A 300 -6.65 -6.99 -37.90
C LYS A 300 -6.42 -8.23 -37.03
N ASN A 301 -7.19 -9.29 -37.21
CA ASN A 301 -7.07 -10.51 -36.40
C ASN A 301 -5.73 -11.23 -36.61
N LEU A 302 -5.23 -11.26 -37.85
CA LEU A 302 -3.91 -11.80 -38.17
C LEU A 302 -2.80 -11.04 -37.43
N LEU A 303 -2.85 -9.70 -37.43
CA LEU A 303 -1.85 -8.88 -36.73
C LEU A 303 -1.93 -9.05 -35.19
N LYS A 304 -3.13 -9.19 -34.60
CA LYS A 304 -3.28 -9.55 -33.19
C LYS A 304 -2.60 -10.89 -32.86
N MET A 305 -2.84 -11.92 -33.68
CA MET A 305 -2.24 -13.24 -33.47
C MET A 305 -0.71 -13.17 -33.56
N VAL A 306 -0.15 -12.45 -34.53
CA VAL A 306 1.30 -12.26 -34.64
C VAL A 306 1.86 -11.57 -33.39
N LEU A 307 1.26 -10.45 -32.95
CA LEU A 307 1.72 -9.71 -31.76
C LEU A 307 1.66 -10.56 -30.48
N VAL A 308 0.54 -11.24 -30.22
CA VAL A 308 0.37 -12.07 -29.02
C VAL A 308 1.25 -13.31 -29.07
N PHE A 309 1.32 -14.01 -30.21
CA PHE A 309 2.17 -15.18 -30.32
C PHE A 309 3.66 -14.83 -30.24
N TYR A 310 4.08 -13.65 -30.74
CA TYR A 310 5.45 -13.19 -30.57
C TYR A 310 5.76 -12.89 -29.10
N LYS A 311 4.91 -12.10 -28.42
CA LYS A 311 5.02 -11.76 -26.99
C LYS A 311 5.20 -12.99 -26.09
N HIS A 312 4.53 -14.10 -26.40
CA HIS A 312 4.57 -15.34 -25.61
C HIS A 312 5.53 -16.41 -26.18
N GLY A 313 6.35 -16.11 -27.20
CA GLY A 313 7.27 -17.09 -27.81
C GLY A 313 6.58 -18.26 -28.54
N MET A 314 5.31 -18.08 -28.90
CA MET A 314 4.43 -19.07 -29.52
C MET A 314 4.38 -18.99 -31.06
N LEU A 315 5.03 -18.00 -31.68
CA LEU A 315 4.86 -17.67 -33.11
C LEU A 315 5.18 -18.84 -34.04
N GLU A 316 6.40 -19.39 -33.98
CA GLU A 316 6.82 -20.47 -34.89
C GLU A 316 5.93 -21.72 -34.77
N LYS A 317 5.69 -22.17 -33.53
CA LYS A 317 4.88 -23.35 -33.24
C LYS A 317 3.47 -23.26 -33.85
N ASN A 318 2.93 -22.04 -33.94
CA ASN A 318 1.55 -21.78 -34.36
C ASN A 318 1.44 -21.05 -35.70
N ARG A 319 2.54 -20.91 -36.46
CA ARG A 319 2.60 -20.26 -37.77
C ARG A 319 1.63 -20.87 -38.81
N HIS A 320 1.23 -22.12 -38.61
CA HIS A 320 0.21 -22.78 -39.43
C HIS A 320 -1.19 -22.15 -39.27
N LEU A 321 -1.58 -21.71 -38.06
CA LEU A 321 -2.89 -21.08 -37.82
C LEU A 321 -3.01 -19.69 -38.48
N LEU A 322 -1.89 -18.97 -38.61
CA LEU A 322 -1.84 -17.67 -39.29
C LEU A 322 -2.17 -17.77 -40.79
N ASN A 323 -1.99 -18.95 -41.37
CA ASN A 323 -2.18 -19.22 -42.79
C ASN A 323 -3.51 -19.93 -43.11
N ASP A 324 -4.34 -20.24 -42.11
CA ASP A 324 -5.65 -20.87 -42.28
C ASP A 324 -6.76 -19.79 -42.39
N PRO A 325 -7.34 -19.55 -43.59
CA PRO A 325 -8.35 -18.51 -43.76
C PRO A 325 -9.69 -18.88 -43.11
N LEU A 326 -10.03 -20.17 -43.06
CA LEU A 326 -11.27 -20.66 -42.47
C LEU A 326 -11.19 -20.52 -40.94
N PHE A 327 -10.05 -20.84 -40.34
CA PHE A 327 -9.81 -20.62 -38.92
C PHE A 327 -9.99 -19.14 -38.52
N LEU A 328 -9.39 -18.22 -39.28
CA LEU A 328 -9.53 -16.77 -39.04
C LEU A 328 -10.98 -16.27 -39.22
N GLN A 329 -11.72 -16.83 -40.18
CA GLN A 329 -13.13 -16.51 -40.40
C GLN A 329 -14.02 -17.01 -39.25
N THR A 330 -13.80 -18.23 -38.76
CA THR A 330 -14.57 -18.85 -37.69
C THR A 330 -14.31 -18.17 -36.34
N PHE A 331 -13.04 -18.03 -35.94
CA PHE A 331 -12.69 -17.59 -34.57
C PHE A 331 -12.28 -16.12 -34.46
N GLY A 332 -12.19 -15.37 -35.56
CA GLY A 332 -11.70 -13.98 -35.55
C GLY A 332 -12.52 -13.01 -34.70
N SER A 333 -13.83 -13.23 -34.54
CA SER A 333 -14.69 -12.46 -33.64
C SER A 333 -14.40 -12.71 -32.15
N LEU A 334 -13.73 -13.81 -31.83
CA LEU A 334 -13.38 -14.25 -30.47
C LEU A 334 -11.91 -13.99 -30.12
N MET A 335 -11.29 -13.02 -30.80
CA MET A 335 -9.94 -12.52 -30.54
C MET A 335 -10.01 -11.09 -29.97
N GLY A 336 -10.84 -10.88 -28.94
CA GLY A 336 -11.07 -9.59 -28.26
C GLY A 336 -10.13 -9.33 -27.07
N ASP A 337 -9.60 -10.39 -26.46
CA ASP A 337 -8.70 -10.36 -25.28
C ASP A 337 -7.43 -11.20 -25.58
N GLU A 338 -6.29 -10.80 -25.01
CA GLU A 338 -5.01 -11.50 -25.18
C GLU A 338 -5.08 -12.97 -24.71
N ALA A 339 -5.82 -13.25 -23.63
CA ALA A 339 -5.98 -14.60 -23.09
C ALA A 339 -6.76 -15.52 -24.04
N GLN A 340 -7.75 -15.00 -24.79
CA GLN A 340 -8.43 -15.77 -25.84
C GLN A 340 -7.44 -16.21 -26.92
N ILE A 341 -6.60 -15.27 -27.39
CA ILE A 341 -5.62 -15.52 -28.46
C ILE A 341 -4.54 -16.51 -27.98
N LYS A 342 -4.03 -16.37 -26.74
CA LYS A 342 -3.09 -17.32 -26.12
C LYS A 342 -3.69 -18.74 -26.00
N LEU A 343 -4.98 -18.84 -25.68
CA LEU A 343 -5.67 -20.11 -25.44
C LEU A 343 -6.06 -20.86 -26.74
N ILE A 344 -6.39 -20.14 -27.81
CA ILE A 344 -6.82 -20.69 -29.10
C ILE A 344 -5.98 -21.89 -29.61
N PRO A 345 -4.63 -21.83 -29.66
CA PRO A 345 -3.84 -22.93 -30.20
C PRO A 345 -3.89 -24.18 -29.34
N PHE A 346 -4.03 -24.02 -28.01
CA PHE A 346 -4.20 -25.13 -27.09
C PHE A 346 -5.53 -25.85 -27.34
N LEU A 347 -6.64 -25.13 -27.44
CA LEU A 347 -7.97 -25.72 -27.70
C LEU A 347 -8.00 -26.47 -29.03
N LYS A 348 -7.35 -25.92 -30.08
CA LYS A 348 -7.25 -26.60 -31.39
C LYS A 348 -6.37 -27.84 -31.32
N HIS A 349 -5.28 -27.81 -30.55
CA HIS A 349 -4.42 -28.98 -30.32
C HIS A 349 -5.14 -30.11 -29.57
N GLN A 350 -5.99 -29.77 -28.60
CA GLN A 350 -6.87 -30.73 -27.88
C GLN A 350 -8.01 -31.28 -28.75
N LYS A 351 -8.14 -30.84 -30.01
CA LYS A 351 -9.18 -31.28 -30.97
C LYS A 351 -10.61 -31.12 -30.45
N TYR A 352 -10.85 -30.09 -29.64
CA TYR A 352 -12.21 -29.72 -29.26
C TYR A 352 -13.04 -29.33 -30.50
N SER A 353 -14.35 -29.57 -30.44
CA SER A 353 -15.24 -29.15 -31.52
C SER A 353 -15.29 -27.63 -31.61
N ASP A 354 -15.46 -27.10 -32.83
CA ASP A 354 -15.46 -25.65 -33.02
C ASP A 354 -16.58 -24.96 -32.19
N SER A 355 -17.73 -25.63 -32.02
CA SER A 355 -18.83 -25.18 -31.12
C SER A 355 -18.38 -25.05 -29.65
N LEU A 356 -17.65 -26.03 -29.12
CA LEU A 356 -17.10 -25.95 -27.76
C LEU A 356 -16.02 -24.87 -27.64
N MET A 357 -15.17 -24.73 -28.67
CA MET A 357 -14.18 -23.64 -28.71
C MET A 357 -14.86 -22.26 -28.71
N HIS A 358 -15.94 -22.09 -29.48
CA HIS A 358 -16.76 -20.87 -29.46
C HIS A 358 -17.34 -20.60 -28.07
N GLN A 359 -17.89 -21.64 -27.40
CA GLN A 359 -18.46 -21.51 -26.05
C GLN A 359 -17.39 -21.18 -24.99
N ILE A 360 -16.20 -21.79 -25.03
CA ILE A 360 -15.11 -21.47 -24.10
C ILE A 360 -14.64 -20.03 -24.29
N LEU A 361 -14.51 -19.58 -25.53
CA LEU A 361 -13.97 -18.27 -25.85
C LEU A 361 -15.00 -17.13 -25.75
N SER A 362 -16.31 -17.40 -25.69
CA SER A 362 -17.34 -16.35 -25.73
C SER A 362 -17.48 -15.52 -24.44
N GLU A 363 -17.05 -16.03 -23.28
CA GLU A 363 -17.28 -15.36 -21.98
C GLU A 363 -16.01 -15.29 -21.12
N PRO A 364 -15.69 -14.14 -20.49
CA PRO A 364 -14.48 -13.96 -19.66
C PRO A 364 -14.28 -15.00 -18.57
N ALA A 365 -15.37 -15.42 -17.92
CA ALA A 365 -15.32 -16.45 -16.90
C ALA A 365 -14.78 -17.79 -17.43
N TYR A 366 -15.09 -18.14 -18.67
CA TYR A 366 -14.73 -19.42 -19.26
C TYR A 366 -13.30 -19.42 -19.78
N TYR A 367 -12.93 -18.51 -20.69
CA TYR A 367 -11.57 -18.54 -21.26
C TYR A 367 -10.48 -18.19 -20.23
N LYS A 368 -10.78 -17.37 -19.21
CA LYS A 368 -9.81 -17.11 -18.12
C LYS A 368 -9.69 -18.31 -17.18
N ALA A 369 -10.78 -19.01 -16.86
CA ALA A 369 -10.72 -20.25 -16.09
C ALA A 369 -9.95 -21.35 -16.82
N ILE A 370 -10.25 -21.62 -18.10
CA ILE A 370 -9.53 -22.61 -18.89
C ILE A 370 -8.06 -22.20 -19.09
N GLY A 371 -7.78 -20.91 -19.33
CA GLY A 371 -6.41 -20.40 -19.37
C GLY A 371 -5.63 -20.66 -18.07
N MET A 372 -6.25 -20.41 -16.91
CA MET A 372 -5.66 -20.73 -15.60
C MET A 372 -5.44 -22.23 -15.38
N LEU A 373 -6.35 -23.09 -15.85
CA LEU A 373 -6.14 -24.55 -15.80
C LEU A 373 -4.98 -25.00 -16.67
N VAL A 374 -4.84 -24.45 -17.89
CA VAL A 374 -3.71 -24.74 -18.79
C VAL A 374 -2.38 -24.27 -18.21
N ASP A 375 -2.35 -23.07 -17.61
CA ASP A 375 -1.17 -22.52 -16.94
C ASP A 375 -0.82 -23.26 -15.62
N LEU A 376 -1.78 -23.97 -15.01
CA LEU A 376 -1.55 -24.89 -13.89
C LEU A 376 -0.96 -26.23 -14.37
N GLN A 377 -1.76 -27.01 -15.12
CA GLN A 377 -1.41 -28.30 -15.72
C GLN A 377 -2.36 -28.58 -16.91
N PRO A 378 -1.87 -28.74 -18.15
CA PRO A 378 -2.69 -29.04 -19.34
C PRO A 378 -3.68 -30.19 -19.20
N GLU A 379 -3.36 -31.21 -18.41
CA GLU A 379 -4.15 -32.41 -18.19
C GLU A 379 -5.47 -32.11 -17.45
N LEU A 380 -5.52 -31.01 -16.68
CA LEU A 380 -6.74 -30.57 -15.98
C LEU A 380 -7.89 -30.21 -16.92
N THR A 381 -7.63 -29.98 -18.22
CA THR A 381 -8.67 -29.67 -19.18
C THR A 381 -9.28 -30.90 -19.87
N GLN A 382 -8.81 -32.12 -19.59
CA GLN A 382 -9.25 -33.34 -20.31
C GLN A 382 -10.78 -33.49 -20.36
N ASP A 383 -11.46 -33.25 -19.22
CA ASP A 383 -12.92 -33.43 -19.08
C ASP A 383 -13.75 -32.15 -19.35
N VAL A 384 -13.11 -31.03 -19.75
CA VAL A 384 -13.79 -29.78 -20.13
C VAL A 384 -14.93 -29.98 -21.15
N PRO A 385 -14.82 -30.83 -22.19
CA PRO A 385 -15.93 -31.12 -23.10
C PRO A 385 -17.16 -31.74 -22.45
N GLN A 386 -17.03 -32.35 -21.27
CA GLN A 386 -18.15 -32.86 -20.49
C GLN A 386 -18.62 -31.83 -19.46
N PHE A 387 -17.71 -31.12 -18.79
CA PHE A 387 -18.08 -30.05 -17.84
C PHE A 387 -18.85 -28.91 -18.50
N PHE A 388 -18.55 -28.56 -19.76
CA PHE A 388 -19.25 -27.49 -20.49
C PHE A 388 -20.67 -27.85 -20.95
N LYS A 389 -21.12 -29.09 -20.71
CA LYS A 389 -22.51 -29.52 -20.89
C LYS A 389 -23.34 -29.41 -19.61
N ASP A 390 -22.70 -29.20 -18.45
CA ASP A 390 -23.37 -29.04 -17.16
C ASP A 390 -23.57 -27.54 -16.87
N PRO A 391 -24.82 -27.04 -16.85
CA PRO A 391 -25.09 -25.64 -16.55
C PRO A 391 -24.55 -25.19 -15.19
N LYS A 392 -24.53 -26.09 -14.18
CA LYS A 392 -24.06 -25.75 -12.83
C LYS A 392 -22.54 -25.56 -12.82
N LYS A 393 -21.78 -26.38 -13.54
CA LYS A 393 -20.34 -26.17 -13.75
C LYS A 393 -20.05 -24.82 -14.40
N LEU A 394 -20.89 -24.37 -15.34
CA LEU A 394 -20.72 -23.06 -15.98
C LEU A 394 -21.05 -21.89 -15.04
N GLU A 395 -22.08 -22.00 -14.22
CA GLU A 395 -22.36 -21.04 -13.14
C GLU A 395 -21.20 -20.93 -12.15
N ASP A 396 -20.63 -22.07 -11.72
CA ASP A 396 -19.48 -22.11 -10.83
C ASP A 396 -18.28 -21.35 -11.42
N LEU A 397 -18.02 -21.46 -12.73
CA LEU A 397 -16.95 -20.69 -13.37
C LEU A 397 -17.19 -19.17 -13.31
N LYS A 398 -18.45 -18.71 -13.43
CA LYS A 398 -18.81 -17.29 -13.29
C LYS A 398 -18.61 -16.82 -11.84
N PHE A 399 -18.99 -17.65 -10.87
CA PHE A 399 -18.75 -17.39 -9.45
C PHE A 399 -17.24 -17.33 -9.13
N ILE A 400 -16.45 -18.30 -9.59
CA ILE A 400 -14.99 -18.30 -9.39
C ILE A 400 -14.35 -17.08 -10.07
N HIS A 401 -14.83 -16.68 -11.25
CA HIS A 401 -14.31 -15.49 -11.95
C HIS A 401 -14.51 -14.19 -11.17
N SER A 402 -15.59 -14.06 -10.38
CA SER A 402 -15.90 -12.85 -9.61
C SER A 402 -15.02 -12.63 -8.38
N LEU A 403 -14.25 -13.65 -7.97
CA LEU A 403 -13.29 -13.54 -6.87
C LEU A 403 -12.16 -12.55 -7.20
N SER A 404 -11.60 -11.87 -6.20
CA SER A 404 -10.46 -10.97 -6.41
C SER A 404 -9.12 -11.71 -6.45
N ASN A 405 -8.89 -12.65 -5.53
CA ASN A 405 -7.61 -13.34 -5.36
C ASN A 405 -7.41 -14.49 -6.37
N ASP A 406 -6.39 -14.38 -7.23
CA ASP A 406 -6.07 -15.37 -8.26
C ASP A 406 -5.58 -16.73 -7.74
N ASP A 407 -4.94 -16.81 -6.57
CA ASP A 407 -4.57 -18.10 -5.98
C ASP A 407 -5.80 -18.81 -5.41
N THR A 408 -6.76 -18.06 -4.83
CA THR A 408 -8.06 -18.61 -4.45
C THR A 408 -8.83 -19.09 -5.70
N LYS A 409 -8.79 -18.35 -6.82
CA LYS A 409 -9.35 -18.85 -8.10
C LYS A 409 -8.71 -20.17 -8.53
N ARG A 410 -7.38 -20.25 -8.56
CA ARG A 410 -6.65 -21.49 -8.91
C ARG A 410 -7.07 -22.66 -8.02
N LEU A 411 -7.17 -22.46 -6.70
CA LEU A 411 -7.63 -23.49 -5.78
C LEU A 411 -9.09 -23.90 -6.03
N CYS A 412 -10.00 -22.94 -6.24
CA CYS A 412 -11.39 -23.24 -6.57
C CYS A 412 -11.54 -23.93 -7.94
N LEU A 413 -10.68 -23.64 -8.92
CA LEU A 413 -10.63 -24.34 -10.19
C LEU A 413 -10.11 -25.78 -10.06
N LEU A 414 -9.12 -26.03 -9.20
CA LEU A 414 -8.67 -27.40 -8.89
C LEU A 414 -9.79 -28.22 -8.25
N PHE A 415 -10.55 -27.62 -7.33
CA PHE A 415 -11.78 -28.25 -6.85
C PHE A 415 -12.77 -28.45 -8.00
N TRP A 416 -13.12 -27.42 -8.77
CA TRP A 416 -14.06 -27.53 -9.90
C TRP A 416 -13.74 -28.65 -10.89
N VAL A 417 -12.45 -28.92 -11.18
CA VAL A 417 -12.04 -30.08 -12.01
C VAL A 417 -12.26 -31.40 -11.27
N TYR A 418 -11.68 -31.55 -10.07
CA TYR A 418 -11.57 -32.85 -9.41
C TYR A 418 -12.77 -33.22 -8.50
N LYS A 419 -13.62 -32.27 -8.12
CA LYS A 419 -14.72 -32.45 -7.16
C LYS A 419 -15.84 -31.42 -7.37
N ASN A 420 -17.09 -31.87 -7.47
CA ASN A 420 -18.22 -30.93 -7.47
C ASN A 420 -18.52 -30.46 -6.03
N LEU A 421 -17.93 -29.32 -5.63
CA LEU A 421 -18.27 -28.68 -4.36
C LEU A 421 -19.68 -28.07 -4.42
N SER A 422 -20.38 -28.05 -3.29
CA SER A 422 -21.55 -27.20 -3.11
C SER A 422 -21.14 -25.72 -3.02
N GLU A 423 -22.10 -24.82 -3.18
CA GLU A 423 -21.90 -23.38 -2.95
C GLU A 423 -21.33 -23.09 -1.55
N ASP A 424 -21.89 -23.72 -0.51
CA ASP A 424 -21.35 -23.69 0.86
C ASP A 424 -19.90 -24.22 0.93
N GLY A 425 -19.58 -25.30 0.21
CA GLY A 425 -18.23 -25.83 0.10
C GLY A 425 -17.22 -24.81 -0.47
N TYR A 426 -17.59 -24.06 -1.52
CA TYR A 426 -16.77 -22.97 -2.01
C TYR A 426 -16.65 -21.83 -0.99
N GLN A 427 -17.76 -21.43 -0.34
CA GLN A 427 -17.74 -20.36 0.67
C GLN A 427 -16.86 -20.70 1.89
N GLN A 428 -16.84 -21.96 2.34
CA GLN A 428 -15.93 -22.41 3.39
C GLN A 428 -14.46 -22.28 2.97
N ILE A 429 -14.11 -22.69 1.74
CA ILE A 429 -12.75 -22.54 1.19
C ILE A 429 -12.37 -21.06 1.06
N ILE A 430 -13.25 -20.23 0.49
CA ILE A 430 -13.02 -18.79 0.32
C ILE A 430 -12.79 -18.13 1.70
N THR A 431 -13.66 -18.39 2.67
CA THR A 431 -13.54 -17.90 4.05
C THR A 431 -12.19 -18.30 4.67
N ALA A 432 -11.76 -19.56 4.49
CA ALA A 432 -10.46 -20.02 4.96
C ALA A 432 -9.30 -19.29 4.26
N THR A 433 -9.34 -19.10 2.94
CA THR A 433 -8.27 -18.39 2.20
C THR A 433 -8.23 -16.89 2.51
N ASN A 434 -9.37 -16.26 2.78
CA ASN A 434 -9.45 -14.86 3.19
C ASN A 434 -8.87 -14.66 4.60
N ARG A 435 -9.12 -15.59 5.53
CA ARG A 435 -8.51 -15.57 6.87
C ARG A 435 -7.00 -15.89 6.84
N TYR A 436 -6.58 -16.80 5.96
CA TYR A 436 -5.19 -17.27 5.89
C TYR A 436 -4.60 -17.01 4.50
N PRO A 437 -4.04 -15.81 4.21
CA PRO A 437 -3.64 -15.40 2.85
C PRO A 437 -2.62 -16.31 2.15
N LEU A 438 -1.83 -17.07 2.91
CA LEU A 438 -0.84 -18.02 2.37
C LEU A 438 -1.44 -19.40 2.02
N LEU A 439 -2.70 -19.66 2.37
CA LEU A 439 -3.33 -20.98 2.24
C LEU A 439 -3.51 -21.41 0.80
N ALA A 440 -4.06 -20.52 -0.04
CA ALA A 440 -4.46 -20.88 -1.40
C ALA A 440 -3.27 -21.37 -2.25
N SER A 441 -2.22 -20.56 -2.33
CA SER A 441 -0.95 -20.91 -3.00
C SER A 441 -0.28 -22.15 -2.41
N THR A 442 -0.35 -22.35 -1.08
CA THR A 442 0.18 -23.56 -0.44
C THR A 442 -0.56 -24.82 -0.91
N LEU A 443 -1.89 -24.78 -1.01
CA LEU A 443 -2.69 -25.92 -1.46
C LEU A 443 -2.51 -26.19 -2.95
N VAL A 444 -2.47 -25.15 -3.79
CA VAL A 444 -2.14 -25.25 -5.21
C VAL A 444 -0.77 -25.91 -5.40
N ALA A 445 0.26 -25.48 -4.67
CA ALA A 445 1.60 -26.07 -4.79
C ALA A 445 1.65 -27.55 -4.32
N LEU A 446 0.87 -27.93 -3.31
CA LEU A 446 0.76 -29.33 -2.84
C LEU A 446 0.04 -30.24 -3.84
N GLU A 447 -0.92 -29.69 -4.58
CA GLU A 447 -1.59 -30.36 -5.70
C GLU A 447 -0.60 -30.54 -6.87
N GLN A 448 0.10 -29.48 -7.27
CA GLN A 448 1.04 -29.53 -8.40
C GLN A 448 2.17 -30.54 -8.17
N THR A 449 2.64 -30.71 -6.93
CA THR A 449 3.63 -31.74 -6.56
C THR A 449 3.02 -33.13 -6.31
N LYS A 450 1.72 -33.32 -6.61
CA LYS A 450 0.90 -34.53 -6.37
C LYS A 450 1.13 -35.15 -4.98
N THR A 451 1.36 -34.30 -3.98
CA THR A 451 1.72 -34.72 -2.61
C THR A 451 0.49 -35.07 -1.77
N LYS A 452 -0.70 -34.67 -2.23
CA LYS A 452 -2.00 -34.98 -1.64
C LYS A 452 -3.07 -35.10 -2.73
N GLU A 453 -4.05 -35.98 -2.49
CA GLU A 453 -5.29 -36.06 -3.27
C GLU A 453 -6.24 -34.91 -2.92
N ILE A 454 -7.20 -34.61 -3.80
CA ILE A 454 -8.08 -33.44 -3.68
C ILE A 454 -8.91 -33.41 -2.39
N ASP A 455 -9.43 -34.55 -1.93
CA ASP A 455 -10.21 -34.62 -0.69
C ASP A 455 -9.35 -34.27 0.52
N GLN A 456 -8.10 -34.72 0.52
CA GLN A 456 -7.13 -34.38 1.55
C GLN A 456 -6.68 -32.91 1.50
N LEU A 457 -6.89 -32.20 0.38
CA LEU A 457 -6.66 -30.76 0.26
C LEU A 457 -7.86 -29.97 0.83
N GLN A 458 -9.09 -30.44 0.63
CA GLN A 458 -10.28 -29.85 1.27
C GLN A 458 -10.20 -29.99 2.80
N GLU A 459 -9.94 -31.19 3.32
CA GLU A 459 -9.75 -31.40 4.76
C GLU A 459 -8.64 -30.53 5.34
N LEU A 460 -7.54 -30.36 4.60
CA LEU A 460 -6.41 -29.53 5.01
C LEU A 460 -6.78 -28.04 5.02
N ALA A 461 -7.52 -27.56 4.03
CA ALA A 461 -8.02 -26.19 3.98
C ALA A 461 -8.86 -25.83 5.23
N LEU A 462 -9.65 -26.80 5.72
CA LEU A 462 -10.50 -26.65 6.90
C LEU A 462 -9.79 -27.00 8.23
N ASN A 463 -8.48 -27.29 8.20
CA ASN A 463 -7.67 -27.60 9.39
C ASN A 463 -6.54 -26.57 9.64
N PRO A 464 -6.84 -25.43 10.31
CA PRO A 464 -5.88 -24.36 10.60
C PRO A 464 -4.54 -24.84 11.13
N LYS A 465 -4.56 -25.73 12.13
CA LYS A 465 -3.34 -26.23 12.77
C LYS A 465 -2.45 -27.00 11.80
N GLN A 466 -3.00 -27.72 10.82
CA GLN A 466 -2.20 -28.42 9.81
C GLN A 466 -1.78 -27.52 8.66
N HIS A 467 -2.66 -26.67 8.13
CA HIS A 467 -2.33 -25.87 6.96
C HIS A 467 -1.41 -24.69 7.27
N LEU A 468 -1.51 -24.05 8.44
CA LEU A 468 -0.58 -22.98 8.83
C LEU A 468 0.87 -23.50 8.86
N ARG A 469 1.08 -24.71 9.40
CA ARG A 469 2.40 -25.37 9.43
C ARG A 469 2.93 -25.63 8.02
N LYS A 470 2.09 -26.12 7.11
CA LYS A 470 2.46 -26.34 5.70
C LYS A 470 2.73 -25.03 4.96
N SER A 471 1.94 -23.99 5.24
CA SER A 471 2.08 -22.66 4.64
C SER A 471 3.40 -22.02 5.07
N ILE A 472 3.74 -22.08 6.35
CA ILE A 472 5.02 -21.58 6.87
C ILE A 472 6.19 -22.33 6.22
N LEU A 473 6.15 -23.66 6.19
CA LEU A 473 7.22 -24.48 5.59
C LEU A 473 7.36 -24.31 4.08
N HIS A 474 6.28 -23.95 3.37
CA HIS A 474 6.30 -23.69 1.93
C HIS A 474 6.84 -22.29 1.62
N HIS A 475 6.21 -21.25 2.18
CA HIS A 475 6.47 -19.85 1.84
C HIS A 475 7.77 -19.28 2.40
N PHE A 476 8.27 -19.85 3.51
CA PHE A 476 9.54 -19.45 4.14
C PHE A 476 10.64 -20.52 4.00
N ARG A 477 10.53 -21.40 2.98
CA ARG A 477 11.49 -22.49 2.75
C ARG A 477 12.93 -22.00 2.57
N LYS A 478 13.14 -20.84 1.93
CA LYS A 478 14.50 -20.31 1.67
C LYS A 478 15.16 -19.79 2.94
N GLU A 479 14.35 -19.28 3.86
CA GLU A 479 14.73 -18.65 5.11
C GLU A 479 14.90 -19.69 6.23
N LEU A 480 14.17 -20.81 6.15
CA LEU A 480 14.15 -21.88 7.15
C LEU A 480 15.00 -23.12 6.79
N ASN A 481 15.49 -23.28 5.56
CA ASN A 481 16.21 -24.48 5.11
C ASN A 481 17.52 -24.78 5.85
N THR A 482 18.20 -23.76 6.37
CA THR A 482 19.46 -23.87 7.12
C THR A 482 19.26 -24.23 8.59
N LEU A 483 18.00 -24.32 9.05
CA LEU A 483 17.65 -24.46 10.46
C LEU A 483 17.14 -25.87 10.79
N HIS A 484 17.80 -26.52 11.74
CA HIS A 484 17.34 -27.79 12.28
C HIS A 484 16.17 -27.59 13.27
N GLY A 485 15.28 -28.58 13.37
CA GLY A 485 14.21 -28.61 14.38
C GLY A 485 12.93 -27.83 14.05
N VAL A 486 12.90 -27.00 13.00
CA VAL A 486 11.75 -26.14 12.64
C VAL A 486 10.40 -26.89 12.60
N SER A 487 10.37 -28.06 11.96
CA SER A 487 9.16 -28.91 11.88
C SER A 487 8.70 -29.47 13.22
N ALA A 488 9.57 -29.55 14.23
CA ALA A 488 9.22 -29.94 15.59
C ALA A 488 8.66 -28.73 16.36
N SER A 489 9.31 -27.56 16.30
CA SER A 489 8.80 -26.32 16.91
C SER A 489 7.39 -25.98 16.42
N LEU A 490 7.16 -26.04 15.10
CA LEU A 490 5.84 -25.87 14.50
C LEU A 490 4.80 -26.89 14.97
N ARG A 491 5.21 -28.11 15.38
CA ARG A 491 4.29 -29.13 15.92
C ARG A 491 3.84 -28.84 17.34
N GLU A 492 4.66 -28.15 18.12
CA GLU A 492 4.38 -27.81 19.52
C GLU A 492 3.49 -26.56 19.64
N LEU A 493 3.59 -25.60 18.70
CA LEU A 493 2.76 -24.38 18.73
C LEU A 493 1.24 -24.67 18.60
N PRO A 494 0.39 -23.99 19.41
CA PRO A 494 -1.06 -23.96 19.25
C PRO A 494 -1.49 -23.13 18.03
N THR A 495 -2.77 -23.20 17.66
CA THR A 495 -3.29 -22.58 16.42
C THR A 495 -3.11 -21.05 16.39
N HIS A 496 -3.38 -20.34 17.49
CA HIS A 496 -3.23 -18.88 17.54
C HIS A 496 -1.75 -18.44 17.43
N ASP A 497 -0.82 -19.17 18.06
CA ASP A 497 0.62 -18.95 17.86
C ASP A 497 1.05 -19.22 16.42
N LEU A 498 0.46 -20.20 15.73
CA LEU A 498 0.77 -20.48 14.32
C LEU A 498 0.24 -19.39 13.38
N GLU A 499 -0.91 -18.80 13.70
CA GLU A 499 -1.52 -17.67 12.99
C GLU A 499 -0.63 -16.42 13.16
N ALA A 500 -0.34 -16.03 14.41
CA ALA A 500 0.56 -14.92 14.74
C ALA A 500 2.00 -15.12 14.22
N ALA A 501 2.52 -16.36 14.22
CA ALA A 501 3.80 -16.69 13.58
C ALA A 501 3.75 -16.46 12.06
N SER A 502 2.71 -16.93 11.39
CA SER A 502 2.54 -16.73 9.94
C SER A 502 2.52 -15.25 9.58
N GLU A 503 1.75 -14.44 10.30
CA GLU A 503 1.71 -12.97 10.13
C GLU A 503 3.08 -12.32 10.39
N SER A 504 3.73 -12.70 11.49
CA SER A 504 5.07 -12.21 11.84
C SER A 504 6.09 -12.50 10.75
N LEU A 505 6.12 -13.73 10.22
CA LEU A 505 7.07 -14.12 9.16
C LEU A 505 6.76 -13.42 7.82
N VAL A 506 5.48 -13.21 7.48
CA VAL A 506 5.10 -12.38 6.32
C VAL A 506 5.63 -10.96 6.49
N LEU A 507 5.52 -10.38 7.69
CA LEU A 507 6.01 -9.03 7.98
C LEU A 507 7.54 -8.93 7.93
N LEU A 508 8.28 -9.92 8.45
CA LEU A 508 9.74 -9.99 8.33
C LEU A 508 10.16 -9.99 6.86
N LYS A 509 9.51 -10.80 6.03
CA LYS A 509 9.80 -10.94 4.60
C LYS A 509 9.47 -9.67 3.80
N LYS A 510 8.32 -9.04 4.08
CA LYS A 510 7.95 -7.74 3.50
C LYS A 510 8.93 -6.62 3.89
N SER A 511 9.47 -6.68 5.10
CA SER A 511 10.44 -5.69 5.62
C SER A 511 11.89 -6.03 5.26
N GLN A 512 12.09 -6.96 4.31
CA GLN A 512 13.39 -7.39 3.78
C GLN A 512 14.38 -7.90 4.85
N ILE A 513 13.89 -8.48 5.95
CA ILE A 513 14.73 -9.14 6.95
C ILE A 513 15.22 -10.47 6.36
N THR A 514 16.53 -10.62 6.19
CA THR A 514 17.15 -11.78 5.52
C THR A 514 17.81 -12.79 6.46
N ASP A 515 18.12 -12.42 7.71
CA ASP A 515 18.79 -13.31 8.67
C ASP A 515 17.88 -14.47 9.12
N PRO A 516 18.23 -15.75 8.83
CA PRO A 516 17.49 -16.93 9.25
C PRO A 516 17.21 -17.01 10.74
N GLN A 517 18.10 -16.51 11.62
CA GLN A 517 17.85 -16.57 13.06
C GLN A 517 16.66 -15.68 13.47
N SER A 518 16.34 -14.62 12.71
CA SER A 518 15.12 -13.83 12.92
C SER A 518 13.86 -14.71 12.77
N TYR A 519 13.81 -15.52 11.71
CA TYR A 519 12.70 -16.44 11.44
C TYR A 519 12.66 -17.56 12.47
N ARG A 520 13.83 -18.06 12.91
CA ARG A 520 13.93 -19.07 13.98
C ARG A 520 13.27 -18.61 15.28
N VAL A 521 13.62 -17.42 15.77
CA VAL A 521 13.18 -16.95 17.09
C VAL A 521 11.67 -16.69 17.12
N VAL A 522 11.06 -16.24 16.01
CA VAL A 522 9.60 -16.12 15.88
C VAL A 522 8.88 -17.48 16.00
N LEU A 523 9.52 -18.58 15.57
CA LEU A 523 8.99 -19.94 15.66
C LEU A 523 9.32 -20.65 16.98
N ASP A 524 10.08 -20.02 17.88
CA ASP A 524 10.45 -20.60 19.16
C ASP A 524 9.27 -20.63 20.13
N LYS A 525 9.11 -21.73 20.88
CA LYS A 525 8.07 -21.82 21.93
C LYS A 525 8.42 -21.03 23.19
N GLU A 526 9.68 -20.65 23.36
CA GLU A 526 10.15 -19.92 24.53
C GLU A 526 9.59 -18.50 24.63
N SER A 527 9.75 -17.89 25.81
CA SER A 527 9.21 -16.58 26.21
C SER A 527 9.40 -15.51 25.13
N LYS A 528 10.64 -15.39 24.62
CA LYS A 528 11.03 -14.43 23.59
C LYS A 528 10.28 -14.62 22.26
N GLY A 529 10.07 -15.87 21.84
CA GLY A 529 9.33 -16.17 20.61
C GLY A 529 7.84 -15.82 20.73
N HIS A 530 7.24 -16.10 21.88
CA HIS A 530 5.88 -15.65 22.20
C HIS A 530 5.77 -14.12 22.23
N ALA A 531 6.76 -13.41 22.81
CA ALA A 531 6.80 -11.95 22.81
C ALA A 531 6.83 -11.37 21.39
N LEU A 532 7.65 -11.94 20.49
CA LEU A 532 7.69 -11.54 19.08
C LEU A 532 6.34 -11.76 18.38
N ARG A 533 5.67 -12.91 18.63
CA ARG A 533 4.36 -13.21 18.02
C ARG A 533 3.25 -12.27 18.49
N LEU A 534 3.32 -11.76 19.71
CA LEU A 534 2.37 -10.74 20.20
C LEU A 534 2.62 -9.34 19.59
N LEU A 535 3.88 -8.96 19.38
CA LEU A 535 4.23 -7.57 19.01
C LEU A 535 4.45 -7.34 17.52
N LEU A 536 5.05 -8.29 16.78
CA LEU A 536 5.34 -8.11 15.35
C LEU A 536 4.08 -7.86 14.52
N PRO A 537 2.96 -8.60 14.64
CA PRO A 537 1.77 -8.35 13.83
C PRO A 537 1.20 -6.94 13.99
N GLN A 538 1.31 -6.35 15.19
CA GLN A 538 0.82 -4.99 15.46
C GLN A 538 1.57 -3.92 14.64
N LEU A 539 2.85 -4.15 14.31
CA LEU A 539 3.65 -3.23 13.49
C LEU A 539 3.20 -3.18 12.03
N ALA A 540 2.38 -4.13 11.55
CA ALA A 540 1.82 -4.09 10.21
C ALA A 540 0.89 -2.88 9.97
N LYS A 541 0.33 -2.28 11.05
CA LYS A 541 -0.48 -1.04 10.98
C LYS A 541 0.35 0.20 10.60
N ILE A 542 1.68 0.15 10.72
CA ILE A 542 2.56 1.31 10.51
C ILE A 542 2.77 1.54 9.00
N LYS A 543 2.28 2.68 8.50
CA LYS A 543 2.36 3.05 7.08
C LYS A 543 3.78 3.30 6.59
N ASN A 544 4.62 3.95 7.41
CA ASN A 544 6.02 4.24 7.06
C ASN A 544 6.86 2.96 7.13
N GLU A 545 7.38 2.52 5.98
CA GLU A 545 8.08 1.24 5.85
C GLU A 545 9.45 1.21 6.54
N GLU A 546 10.20 2.31 6.50
CA GLU A 546 11.50 2.44 7.17
C GLU A 546 11.33 2.44 8.69
N TYR A 547 10.34 3.17 9.22
CA TYR A 547 10.02 3.11 10.65
C TYR A 547 9.65 1.68 11.06
N ARG A 548 8.76 1.03 10.31
CA ARG A 548 8.32 -0.34 10.56
C ARG A 548 9.50 -1.32 10.58
N LYS A 549 10.45 -1.18 9.66
CA LYS A 549 11.68 -1.98 9.61
C LYS A 549 12.57 -1.76 10.84
N VAL A 550 12.83 -0.50 11.24
CA VAL A 550 13.63 -0.19 12.44
C VAL A 550 12.98 -0.75 13.71
N LEU A 551 11.66 -0.67 13.84
CA LEU A 551 10.92 -1.22 15.00
C LEU A 551 10.97 -2.76 15.05
N ILE A 552 10.93 -3.43 13.88
CA ILE A 552 11.15 -4.87 13.78
C ILE A 552 12.58 -5.24 14.20
N GLU A 553 13.59 -4.49 13.75
CA GLU A 553 14.99 -4.71 14.15
C GLU A 553 15.19 -4.57 15.67
N ILE A 554 14.57 -3.57 16.31
CA ILE A 554 14.59 -3.38 17.77
C ILE A 554 14.02 -4.60 18.49
N LEU A 555 12.87 -5.12 18.08
CA LEU A 555 12.29 -6.34 18.65
C LEU A 555 13.20 -7.56 18.47
N LEU A 556 13.77 -7.73 17.27
CA LEU A 556 14.68 -8.84 16.97
C LEU A 556 15.99 -8.76 17.76
N VAL A 557 16.53 -7.57 18.03
CA VAL A 557 17.71 -7.37 18.90
C VAL A 557 17.40 -7.81 20.33
N GLY A 558 16.29 -7.36 20.90
CA GLY A 558 15.87 -7.76 22.25
C GLY A 558 15.65 -9.28 22.38
N ALA A 559 15.07 -9.90 21.34
CA ALA A 559 14.82 -11.33 21.32
C ALA A 559 16.10 -12.17 21.12
N LYS A 560 17.01 -11.79 20.21
CA LYS A 560 18.25 -12.55 19.96
C LYS A 560 19.27 -12.40 21.10
N PHE A 561 19.41 -11.19 21.62
CA PHE A 561 20.40 -10.86 22.64
C PHE A 561 19.70 -10.72 24.00
N ASN A 562 19.45 -9.48 24.44
CA ASN A 562 18.82 -9.14 25.71
C ASN A 562 18.20 -7.73 25.66
N VAL A 563 17.45 -7.38 26.71
CA VAL A 563 16.82 -6.06 26.87
C VAL A 563 17.86 -4.93 26.87
N GLU A 564 19.04 -5.11 27.47
CA GLU A 564 20.12 -4.11 27.50
C GLU A 564 20.65 -3.72 26.12
N SER A 565 20.66 -4.68 25.19
CA SER A 565 21.04 -4.46 23.80
C SER A 565 19.94 -3.72 23.03
N GLN A 566 18.68 -3.90 23.46
CA GLN A 566 17.53 -3.17 22.94
C GLN A 566 17.51 -1.72 23.46
N ASP A 567 17.77 -1.49 24.76
CA ASP A 567 17.89 -0.16 25.37
C ASP A 567 18.87 0.72 24.53
N LYS A 568 20.08 0.21 24.28
CA LYS A 568 21.10 0.89 23.45
C LYS A 568 20.60 1.23 22.04
N ARG A 569 19.91 0.30 21.39
CA ARG A 569 19.40 0.49 20.02
C ARG A 569 18.27 1.52 19.95
N VAL A 570 17.46 1.62 21.00
CA VAL A 570 16.47 2.70 21.15
C VAL A 570 17.18 4.04 21.37
N ASP A 571 18.23 4.08 22.19
CA ASP A 571 18.99 5.31 22.50
C ASP A 571 19.76 5.90 21.31
N GLU A 572 20.20 5.07 20.36
CA GLU A 572 20.79 5.51 19.10
C GLU A 572 19.83 6.34 18.22
N ILE A 573 18.51 6.20 18.39
CA ILE A 573 17.51 6.93 17.60
C ILE A 573 17.38 8.37 18.11
N LYS A 574 17.90 9.32 17.34
CA LYS A 574 17.86 10.76 17.64
C LYS A 574 16.72 11.51 16.95
N SER A 575 16.29 11.03 15.78
CA SER A 575 15.27 11.65 14.94
C SER A 575 14.75 10.64 13.91
N PRO A 576 13.51 10.76 13.43
CA PRO A 576 12.48 11.72 13.85
C PRO A 576 11.83 11.36 15.20
N LYS A 577 11.19 12.35 15.87
CA LYS A 577 10.61 12.20 17.21
C LYS A 577 9.56 11.08 17.27
N GLU A 578 8.69 11.02 16.26
CA GLU A 578 7.66 9.98 16.10
C GLU A 578 8.26 8.56 16.12
N LEU A 579 9.36 8.33 15.40
CA LEU A 579 10.06 7.04 15.41
C LEU A 579 10.63 6.71 16.80
N LYS A 580 11.18 7.70 17.51
CA LYS A 580 11.69 7.51 18.89
C LYS A 580 10.57 7.14 19.85
N GLU A 581 9.41 7.81 19.77
CA GLU A 581 8.24 7.52 20.60
C GLU A 581 7.70 6.11 20.32
N LEU A 582 7.57 5.73 19.05
CA LEU A 582 7.20 4.37 18.65
C LEU A 582 8.22 3.31 19.11
N ALA A 583 9.51 3.63 19.09
CA ALA A 583 10.59 2.74 19.52
C ALA A 583 10.57 2.50 21.04
N ILE A 584 10.29 3.55 21.83
CA ILE A 584 10.12 3.46 23.28
C ILE A 584 8.92 2.57 23.62
N ASP A 585 7.73 2.84 23.08
CA ASP A 585 6.52 2.06 23.36
C ASP A 585 6.67 0.57 22.99
N VAL A 586 7.26 0.27 21.83
CA VAL A 586 7.54 -1.12 21.40
C VAL A 586 8.56 -1.82 22.32
N HIS A 587 9.58 -1.10 22.77
CA HIS A 587 10.56 -1.61 23.73
C HIS A 587 9.94 -1.86 25.11
N GLU A 588 9.16 -0.91 25.64
CA GLU A 588 8.46 -1.06 26.92
C GLU A 588 7.49 -2.24 26.90
N CYS A 589 6.73 -2.40 25.82
CA CYS A 589 5.88 -3.58 25.61
C CYS A 589 6.68 -4.88 25.68
N PHE A 590 7.80 -4.97 24.96
CA PHE A 590 8.66 -6.16 24.98
C PHE A 590 9.23 -6.44 26.37
N LYS A 591 9.76 -5.40 27.04
CA LYS A 591 10.34 -5.46 28.39
C LYS A 591 9.34 -5.94 29.44
N CYS A 592 8.12 -5.40 29.43
CA CYS A 592 7.03 -5.82 30.31
C CYS A 592 6.59 -7.27 30.05
N ILE A 593 6.48 -7.70 28.78
CA ILE A 593 6.14 -9.09 28.42
C ILE A 593 7.18 -10.08 28.95
N ILE A 594 8.47 -9.82 28.70
CA ILE A 594 9.56 -10.68 29.19
C ILE A 594 9.55 -10.74 30.73
N GLN A 595 9.39 -9.59 31.40
CA GLN A 595 9.29 -9.52 32.86
C GLN A 595 8.14 -10.37 33.42
N LEU A 596 6.94 -10.28 32.83
CA LEU A 596 5.79 -11.09 33.26
C LEU A 596 6.01 -12.60 33.00
N GLN A 597 6.71 -12.96 31.93
CA GLN A 597 7.07 -14.35 31.61
C GLN A 597 8.09 -14.93 32.60
N ASP A 598 9.15 -14.19 32.94
CA ASP A 598 10.20 -14.60 33.89
C ASP A 598 9.68 -14.81 35.33
N PHE A 599 8.58 -14.13 35.65
CA PHE A 599 7.84 -14.25 36.91
C PHE A 599 6.69 -15.28 36.83
N ARG A 600 6.47 -15.88 35.66
CA ARG A 600 5.40 -16.86 35.38
C ARG A 600 4.01 -16.32 35.75
N CYS A 601 3.69 -15.11 35.30
CA CYS A 601 2.34 -14.55 35.39
C CYS A 601 1.38 -15.25 34.40
N GLY A 602 0.08 -15.03 34.57
CA GLY A 602 -0.96 -15.61 33.70
C GLY A 602 -0.83 -15.13 32.26
N LYS A 603 -1.31 -15.93 31.31
CA LYS A 603 -1.23 -15.61 29.87
C LYS A 603 -2.00 -14.31 29.57
N GLU A 604 -3.12 -14.14 30.22
CA GLU A 604 -4.05 -13.02 30.09
C GLU A 604 -3.37 -11.70 30.46
N ALA A 605 -2.57 -11.69 31.54
CA ALA A 605 -1.78 -10.52 31.93
C ALA A 605 -0.66 -10.20 30.92
N ILE A 606 -0.05 -11.21 30.32
CA ILE A 606 0.99 -11.03 29.29
C ILE A 606 0.37 -10.47 28.00
N GLU A 607 -0.78 -11.00 27.57
CA GLU A 607 -1.52 -10.51 26.41
C GLU A 607 -2.06 -9.09 26.65
N PHE A 608 -2.51 -8.77 27.86
CA PHE A 608 -2.95 -7.43 28.25
C PHE A 608 -1.81 -6.41 28.19
N ALA A 609 -0.63 -6.73 28.74
CA ALA A 609 0.55 -5.86 28.65
C ALA A 609 0.97 -5.56 27.20
N ALA A 610 0.70 -6.49 26.26
CA ALA A 610 1.01 -6.34 24.84
C ALA A 610 0.02 -5.45 24.06
N GLN A 611 -1.09 -5.00 24.65
CA GLN A 611 -2.08 -4.16 23.95
C GLN A 611 -1.59 -2.73 23.82
N LYS A 612 -1.38 -2.27 22.57
CA LYS A 612 -0.95 -0.90 22.28
C LYS A 612 -2.08 0.14 22.44
N ASP A 613 -3.30 -0.23 22.06
CA ASP A 613 -4.43 0.69 21.87
C ASP A 613 -5.32 0.86 23.14
N SER A 614 -4.96 0.28 24.29
CA SER A 614 -5.67 0.43 25.58
C SER A 614 -4.89 1.31 26.57
N GLU A 615 -5.61 2.21 27.24
CA GLU A 615 -5.05 3.07 28.29
C GLU A 615 -4.73 2.29 29.56
N GLU A 616 -5.59 1.34 29.92
CA GLU A 616 -5.43 0.45 31.06
C GLU A 616 -4.20 -0.47 30.88
N ALA A 617 -3.97 -0.95 29.65
CA ALA A 617 -2.76 -1.69 29.30
C ALA A 617 -1.49 -0.82 29.40
N ARG A 618 -1.57 0.47 29.02
CA ARG A 618 -0.46 1.43 29.19
C ARG A 618 -0.18 1.70 30.66
N ARG A 619 -1.21 1.94 31.48
CA ARG A 619 -1.11 2.07 32.94
C ARG A 619 -0.50 0.82 33.57
N PHE A 620 -0.89 -0.37 33.11
CA PHE A 620 -0.31 -1.63 33.58
C PHE A 620 1.19 -1.76 33.23
N ARG A 621 1.60 -1.41 32.00
CA ARG A 621 3.03 -1.34 31.64
C ARG A 621 3.79 -0.35 32.52
N HIS A 622 3.23 0.83 32.76
CA HIS A 622 3.85 1.84 33.63
C HIS A 622 4.05 1.31 35.05
N VAL A 623 3.03 0.68 35.65
CA VAL A 623 3.14 0.01 36.96
C VAL A 623 4.26 -1.05 36.96
N ILE A 624 4.34 -1.89 35.94
CA ILE A 624 5.41 -2.91 35.83
C ILE A 624 6.80 -2.26 35.83
N LEU A 625 6.98 -1.18 35.06
CA LEU A 625 8.25 -0.46 34.94
C LEU A 625 8.64 0.24 36.26
N CYS A 626 7.70 0.87 36.96
CA CYS A 626 7.96 1.48 38.27
C CYS A 626 8.38 0.42 39.31
N ILE A 627 7.69 -0.73 39.36
CA ILE A 627 8.08 -1.86 40.22
C ILE A 627 9.49 -2.37 39.87
N MET A 628 9.82 -2.48 38.58
CA MET A 628 11.14 -2.93 38.13
C MET A 628 12.26 -1.99 38.60
N GLU A 629 12.09 -0.68 38.42
CA GLU A 629 13.11 0.32 38.75
C GLU A 629 13.25 0.51 40.27
N GLN A 630 12.16 0.64 41.01
CA GLN A 630 12.22 0.82 42.47
C GLN A 630 12.83 -0.40 43.18
N CYS A 631 12.47 -1.62 42.76
CA CYS A 631 13.10 -2.81 43.32
C CYS A 631 14.59 -2.93 42.94
N LYS A 632 15.02 -2.40 41.79
CA LYS A 632 16.44 -2.32 41.40
C LYS A 632 17.21 -1.30 42.24
N VAL A 633 16.59 -0.16 42.59
CA VAL A 633 17.15 0.83 43.53
C VAL A 633 17.36 0.23 44.93
N VAL A 634 16.38 -0.54 45.43
CA VAL A 634 16.52 -1.28 46.69
C VAL A 634 17.65 -2.31 46.60
N ASP A 635 17.66 -3.13 45.55
CA ASP A 635 18.67 -4.19 45.35
C ASP A 635 20.11 -3.64 45.32
N GLY A 636 20.37 -2.56 44.58
CA GLY A 636 21.66 -1.88 44.54
C GLY A 636 22.08 -1.27 45.88
N ARG A 637 21.12 -0.76 46.66
CA ARG A 637 21.39 -0.18 48.00
C ARG A 637 21.71 -1.23 49.05
N LEU A 638 21.07 -2.40 48.96
CA LEU A 638 21.27 -3.50 49.92
C LEU A 638 22.52 -4.34 49.59
N SER A 639 22.83 -4.53 48.31
CA SER A 639 24.07 -5.19 47.87
C SER A 639 25.33 -4.35 48.13
N GLY A 640 25.22 -3.02 48.06
CA GLY A 640 26.36 -2.09 48.15
C GLY A 640 27.01 -1.92 49.54
N SER A 641 26.53 -2.57 50.61
CA SER A 641 27.13 -2.47 51.96
C SER A 641 27.19 -3.80 52.70
N GLN A 642 28.35 -4.11 53.30
CA GLN A 642 28.48 -5.27 54.19
C GLN A 642 27.51 -5.21 55.39
N SER A 643 27.18 -4.01 55.89
CA SER A 643 26.24 -3.82 57.00
C SER A 643 24.82 -4.33 56.67
N HIS A 644 24.47 -4.41 55.39
CA HIS A 644 23.15 -4.83 54.92
C HIS A 644 23.15 -6.29 54.43
N ARG A 645 24.25 -7.05 54.52
CA ARG A 645 24.37 -8.36 53.87
C ARG A 645 23.29 -9.37 54.28
N HIS A 646 22.89 -9.40 55.54
CA HIS A 646 21.78 -10.25 56.01
C HIS A 646 20.44 -9.82 55.40
N MET A 647 20.18 -8.51 55.40
CA MET A 647 18.96 -7.91 54.86
C MET A 647 18.86 -8.11 53.34
N PHE A 648 19.99 -8.00 52.63
CA PHE A 648 20.10 -8.32 51.21
C PHE A 648 19.74 -9.79 50.91
N LEU A 649 20.25 -10.75 51.67
CA LEU A 649 19.93 -12.17 51.45
C LEU A 649 18.44 -12.49 51.67
N GLN A 650 17.80 -11.83 52.65
CA GLN A 650 16.36 -11.97 52.87
C GLN A 650 15.54 -11.28 51.76
N TRP A 651 15.96 -10.09 51.33
CA TRP A 651 15.38 -9.37 50.19
C TRP A 651 15.51 -10.19 48.90
N GLU A 652 16.68 -10.74 48.61
CA GLU A 652 16.97 -11.57 47.43
C GLU A 652 16.04 -12.79 47.34
N ALA A 653 15.74 -13.42 48.48
CA ALA A 653 14.82 -14.55 48.57
C ALA A 653 13.34 -14.17 48.35
N GLU A 654 12.89 -13.00 48.82
CA GLU A 654 11.48 -12.62 48.84
C GLU A 654 11.05 -11.64 47.73
N GLN A 655 11.97 -10.85 47.17
CA GLN A 655 11.65 -9.84 46.15
C GLN A 655 10.96 -10.43 44.91
N LYS A 656 11.25 -11.69 44.57
CA LYS A 656 10.59 -12.37 43.43
C LYS A 656 9.10 -12.60 43.70
N SER A 657 8.74 -12.96 44.93
CA SER A 657 7.35 -13.16 45.36
C SER A 657 6.61 -11.83 45.46
N TYR A 658 7.24 -10.81 46.06
CA TYR A 658 6.68 -9.46 46.19
C TYR A 658 6.32 -8.84 44.83
N ARG A 659 7.30 -8.73 43.90
CA ARG A 659 7.05 -8.18 42.55
C ARG A 659 5.94 -8.95 41.82
N LYS A 660 5.89 -10.29 41.95
CA LYS A 660 4.83 -11.11 41.34
C LYS A 660 3.45 -10.76 41.90
N ALA A 661 3.33 -10.62 43.22
CA ALA A 661 2.08 -10.23 43.87
C ALA A 661 1.62 -8.85 43.34
N LEU A 662 2.52 -7.86 43.28
CA LEU A 662 2.19 -6.54 42.72
C LEU A 662 1.72 -6.61 41.27
N TYR A 663 2.37 -7.39 40.39
CA TYR A 663 1.92 -7.57 39.01
C TYR A 663 0.53 -8.20 38.92
N GLN A 664 0.21 -9.17 39.80
CA GLN A 664 -1.11 -9.79 39.85
C GLN A 664 -2.19 -8.83 40.38
N ILE A 665 -1.86 -8.08 41.43
CA ILE A 665 -2.73 -7.04 42.03
C ILE A 665 -3.03 -5.93 41.00
N ALA A 666 -2.02 -5.45 40.28
CA ALA A 666 -2.19 -4.44 39.25
C ALA A 666 -3.02 -4.92 38.06
N TYR A 667 -2.79 -6.15 37.60
CA TYR A 667 -3.63 -6.76 36.56
C TYR A 667 -5.08 -6.92 37.01
N GLU A 668 -5.32 -7.43 38.22
CA GLU A 668 -6.67 -7.60 38.78
C GLU A 668 -7.38 -6.25 38.92
N GLY A 669 -6.71 -5.23 39.42
CA GLY A 669 -7.30 -3.91 39.66
C GLY A 669 -7.66 -3.15 38.38
N LEU A 670 -6.85 -3.30 37.33
CA LEU A 670 -7.10 -2.66 36.03
C LEU A 670 -8.09 -3.46 35.14
N THR A 671 -8.31 -4.75 35.41
CA THR A 671 -9.27 -5.57 34.64
C THR A 671 -10.59 -5.85 35.35
N ASN A 672 -10.68 -5.64 36.67
CA ASN A 672 -11.90 -5.82 37.46
C ASN A 672 -12.21 -4.59 38.33
N PRO A 673 -13.16 -3.73 37.93
CA PRO A 673 -13.56 -2.52 38.69
C PRO A 673 -14.03 -2.78 40.13
N ASN A 674 -14.42 -4.01 40.47
CA ASN A 674 -14.90 -4.40 41.79
C ASN A 674 -13.82 -5.04 42.68
N ALA A 675 -12.56 -5.11 42.22
CA ALA A 675 -11.47 -5.73 42.97
C ALA A 675 -11.11 -4.91 44.21
N ASN A 676 -11.14 -5.53 45.39
CA ASN A 676 -10.67 -4.90 46.63
C ASN A 676 -9.15 -4.97 46.72
N ILE A 677 -8.48 -4.06 46.01
CA ILE A 677 -7.02 -4.04 45.82
C ILE A 677 -6.26 -3.61 47.08
N ARG A 678 -6.79 -2.67 47.86
CA ARG A 678 -6.05 -2.02 48.95
C ARG A 678 -5.53 -2.98 50.03
N PRO A 679 -6.32 -3.95 50.55
CA PRO A 679 -5.82 -4.87 51.57
C PRO A 679 -4.74 -5.83 51.02
N LYS A 680 -4.88 -6.28 49.77
CA LYS A 680 -3.89 -7.16 49.11
C LYS A 680 -2.54 -6.46 48.93
N LEU A 681 -2.59 -5.16 48.62
CA LEU A 681 -1.40 -4.33 48.46
C LEU A 681 -0.71 -4.10 49.80
N GLN A 682 -1.47 -3.76 50.85
CA GLN A 682 -0.93 -3.62 52.22
C GLN A 682 -0.34 -4.93 52.76
N GLU A 683 -0.94 -6.09 52.46
CA GLU A 683 -0.39 -7.40 52.84
C GLU A 683 0.96 -7.68 52.17
N ALA A 684 1.12 -7.30 50.89
CA ALA A 684 2.38 -7.42 50.17
C ALA A 684 3.44 -6.44 50.70
N GLU A 685 3.03 -5.20 50.99
CA GLU A 685 3.83 -4.12 51.58
C GLU A 685 4.37 -4.52 52.96
N ASP A 686 3.50 -4.89 53.90
CA ASP A 686 3.88 -5.27 55.28
C ASP A 686 4.89 -6.44 55.29
N LYS A 687 4.69 -7.45 54.41
CA LYS A 687 5.57 -8.61 54.30
C LYS A 687 7.00 -8.21 53.88
N ILE A 688 7.14 -7.29 52.93
CA ILE A 688 8.46 -6.88 52.42
C ILE A 688 9.12 -5.82 53.32
N LEU A 689 8.33 -4.93 53.94
CA LEU A 689 8.80 -3.96 54.92
C LEU A 689 9.39 -4.62 56.16
N ALA A 690 8.83 -5.73 56.63
CA ALA A 690 9.40 -6.50 57.75
C ALA A 690 10.86 -6.97 57.51
N ILE A 691 11.31 -6.99 56.25
CA ILE A 691 12.69 -7.30 55.86
C ILE A 691 13.52 -6.02 55.71
N VAL A 692 13.07 -5.07 54.89
CA VAL A 692 13.89 -3.89 54.53
C VAL A 692 13.84 -2.76 55.56
N ASP A 693 12.89 -2.81 56.49
CA ASP A 693 12.62 -1.81 57.53
C ASP A 693 12.47 -2.47 58.93
N PRO A 694 13.51 -3.19 59.42
CA PRO A 694 13.42 -4.01 60.62
C PRO A 694 13.36 -3.18 61.91
N GLU A 695 12.70 -3.70 62.96
CA GLU A 695 12.54 -2.98 64.23
C GLU A 695 13.90 -2.62 64.87
N ILE A 696 14.05 -1.33 65.20
CA ILE A 696 15.25 -0.77 65.84
C ILE A 696 15.28 -1.21 67.31
N LYS A 697 16.14 -2.19 67.64
CA LYS A 697 16.18 -2.81 68.98
C LYS A 697 16.85 -2.00 70.09
N SER A 698 17.44 -0.83 69.79
CA SER A 698 18.20 -0.04 70.77
C SER A 698 17.42 1.17 71.25
N ASP A 699 17.18 1.25 72.56
CA ASP A 699 16.41 2.34 73.19
C ASP A 699 17.09 3.71 73.03
N ILE A 700 18.42 3.76 72.96
CA ILE A 700 19.18 4.99 72.68
C ILE A 700 18.88 5.51 71.27
N TYR A 701 18.86 4.62 70.27
CA TYR A 701 18.46 4.99 68.91
C TYR A 701 16.99 5.36 68.84
N LYS A 702 16.08 4.66 69.55
CA LYS A 702 14.66 5.04 69.65
C LYS A 702 14.51 6.48 70.20
N ALA A 703 15.22 6.83 71.27
CA ALA A 703 15.20 8.17 71.85
C ALA A 703 15.75 9.24 70.88
N LEU A 704 16.89 8.98 70.23
CA LEU A 704 17.47 9.90 69.23
C LEU A 704 16.53 10.13 68.04
N ILE A 705 15.82 9.10 67.58
CA ILE A 705 14.82 9.19 66.51
C ILE A 705 13.63 10.06 66.93
N VAL A 706 13.16 9.95 68.17
CA VAL A 706 12.11 10.83 68.71
C VAL A 706 12.59 12.28 68.72
N PHE A 707 13.80 12.57 69.24
CA PHE A 707 14.35 13.93 69.22
C PHE A 707 14.52 14.48 67.81
N ALA A 708 15.08 13.71 66.88
CA ALA A 708 15.26 14.12 65.49
C ALA A 708 13.92 14.42 64.78
N ASN A 709 12.89 13.60 65.05
CA ASN A 709 11.53 13.83 64.54
C ASN A 709 10.86 15.07 65.15
N ILE A 710 11.06 15.36 66.44
CA ILE A 710 10.59 16.60 67.07
C ILE A 710 11.28 17.81 66.43
N ILE A 711 12.61 17.77 66.29
CA ILE A 711 13.42 18.86 65.72
C ILE A 711 12.99 19.16 64.27
N ILE A 712 12.87 18.16 63.40
CA ILE A 712 12.48 18.41 61.99
C ILE A 712 11.04 18.92 61.86
N THR A 713 10.12 18.42 62.70
CA THR A 713 8.71 18.87 62.70
C THR A 713 8.61 20.32 63.16
N ALA A 714 9.38 20.72 64.19
CA ALA A 714 9.45 22.09 64.68
C ALA A 714 10.11 23.05 63.67
N LEU A 715 11.27 22.68 63.12
CA LEU A 715 12.02 23.51 62.17
C LEU A 715 11.29 23.71 60.83
N THR A 716 10.50 22.73 60.39
CA THR A 716 9.74 22.81 59.12
C THR A 716 8.29 23.23 59.31
N LEU A 717 7.86 23.59 60.53
CA LEU A 717 6.47 23.88 60.89
C LEU A 717 5.49 22.80 60.38
N SER A 718 5.90 21.53 60.48
CA SER A 718 5.23 20.33 59.94
C SER A 718 5.05 20.26 58.41
N PHE A 719 5.48 21.27 57.64
CA PHE A 719 5.28 21.30 56.18
C PHE A 719 5.97 20.13 55.47
N ALA A 720 7.21 19.82 55.88
CA ALA A 720 7.94 18.68 55.33
C ALA A 720 7.28 17.34 55.68
N ASN A 721 6.73 17.19 56.90
CA ASN A 721 6.00 16.00 57.32
C ASN A 721 4.70 15.81 56.52
N VAL A 722 3.99 16.89 56.19
CA VAL A 722 2.78 16.85 55.36
C VAL A 722 3.10 16.44 53.92
N ILE A 723 4.19 16.97 53.34
CA ILE A 723 4.68 16.52 52.02
C ILE A 723 5.06 15.03 52.09
N LYS A 724 5.85 14.62 53.07
CA LYS A 724 6.27 13.22 53.23
C LYS A 724 5.06 12.29 53.36
N TYR A 725 4.07 12.63 54.18
CA TYR A 725 2.84 11.84 54.32
C TYR A 725 2.05 11.75 53.00
N LYS A 726 2.04 12.81 52.19
CA LYS A 726 1.46 12.81 50.84
C LYS A 726 2.25 11.98 49.82
N THR A 727 3.55 11.74 50.02
CA THR A 727 4.36 10.93 49.09
C THR A 727 4.49 9.46 49.53
N THR A 728 4.66 9.20 50.83
CA THR A 728 5.03 7.86 51.35
C THR A 728 4.05 7.30 52.40
N GLY A 729 2.94 7.99 52.71
CA GLY A 729 1.98 7.55 53.73
C GLY A 729 2.48 7.59 55.19
N ASN A 730 3.73 7.93 55.45
CA ASN A 730 4.30 8.08 56.80
C ASN A 730 4.64 9.55 57.09
N PHE A 731 4.28 10.02 58.28
CA PHE A 731 4.49 11.38 58.77
C PHE A 731 5.88 11.61 59.40
N TRP A 732 6.52 10.58 59.93
CA TRP A 732 7.78 10.67 60.66
C TRP A 732 8.97 10.41 59.76
N PHE A 733 10.06 11.16 59.92
CA PHE A 733 11.24 11.09 59.06
C PHE A 733 12.15 9.92 59.41
N PHE A 734 12.53 9.80 60.68
CA PHE A 734 13.66 8.93 61.10
C PHE A 734 13.25 7.57 61.66
N ASN A 735 11.97 7.18 61.57
CA ASN A 735 11.47 5.90 62.11
C ASN A 735 11.52 4.73 61.12
N GLN A 736 12.09 4.94 59.92
CA GLN A 736 12.12 3.95 58.83
C GLN A 736 13.44 4.02 58.05
N THR A 737 13.84 2.93 57.40
CA THR A 737 14.99 2.90 56.47
C THR A 737 14.63 3.56 55.15
N ARG A 738 15.65 4.06 54.43
CA ARG A 738 15.47 4.62 53.07
C ARG A 738 14.78 3.62 52.13
N SER A 739 15.06 2.31 52.26
CA SER A 739 14.40 1.29 51.41
C SER A 739 12.95 1.07 51.78
N GLY A 740 12.59 1.17 53.06
CA GLY A 740 11.20 1.21 53.48
C GLY A 740 10.44 2.45 53.00
N GLU A 741 11.11 3.57 52.68
CA GLU A 741 10.43 4.74 52.10
C GLU A 741 10.10 4.55 50.62
N GLU A 742 11.05 4.02 49.83
CA GLU A 742 10.83 3.80 48.39
C GLU A 742 9.71 2.79 48.15
N LEU A 743 9.62 1.71 48.96
CA LEU A 743 8.56 0.70 48.80
C LEU A 743 7.17 1.24 49.19
N ARG A 744 7.07 2.04 50.27
CA ARG A 744 5.80 2.72 50.63
C ARG A 744 5.38 3.74 49.57
N ALA A 745 6.34 4.42 48.94
CA ALA A 745 6.07 5.30 47.81
C ALA A 745 5.61 4.50 46.57
N LEU A 746 6.28 3.38 46.26
CA LEU A 746 5.91 2.48 45.18
C LEU A 746 4.49 1.92 45.36
N ASP A 747 4.15 1.35 46.52
CA ASP A 747 2.83 0.76 46.73
C ASP A 747 1.72 1.83 46.69
N ARG A 748 2.03 3.07 47.10
CA ARG A 748 1.12 4.21 46.87
C ARG A 748 0.97 4.56 45.38
N GLU A 749 2.07 4.65 44.64
CA GLU A 749 2.08 4.94 43.20
C GLU A 749 1.32 3.86 42.42
N VAL A 750 1.54 2.58 42.75
CA VAL A 750 0.79 1.42 42.25
C VAL A 750 -0.71 1.60 42.52
N PHE A 751 -1.11 1.98 43.73
CA PHE A 751 -2.53 2.21 44.06
C PHE A 751 -3.15 3.36 43.25
N GLU A 752 -2.44 4.50 43.14
CA GLU A 752 -2.90 5.66 42.37
C GLU A 752 -2.97 5.35 40.85
N LEU A 753 -2.04 4.56 40.32
CA LEU A 753 -2.03 4.08 38.93
C LEU A 753 -3.05 2.96 38.64
N ILE A 754 -3.64 2.31 39.65
CA ILE A 754 -4.73 1.33 39.50
C ILE A 754 -6.11 1.99 39.67
N ALA A 755 -6.24 2.97 40.58
CA ALA A 755 -7.53 3.57 40.91
C ALA A 755 -8.18 4.25 39.68
N PRO A 756 -9.50 4.13 39.47
CA PRO A 756 -10.17 4.88 38.41
C PRO A 756 -9.99 6.38 38.62
N GLU A 757 -9.88 7.14 37.53
CA GLU A 757 -9.79 8.60 37.61
C GLU A 757 -10.95 9.14 38.45
N LYS A 758 -10.63 9.90 39.48
CA LYS A 758 -11.64 10.71 40.15
C LYS A 758 -11.99 11.82 39.17
N ASN A 759 -13.25 11.85 38.72
CA ASN A 759 -13.82 13.06 38.14
C ASN A 759 -13.51 14.23 39.09
N ASP A 760 -12.84 15.26 38.57
CA ASP A 760 -12.36 16.41 39.33
C ASP A 760 -13.51 17.35 39.74
N GLU A 761 -14.39 16.86 40.63
CA GLU A 761 -15.41 17.64 41.35
C GLU A 761 -15.05 17.84 42.83
N VAL A 762 -13.76 17.95 43.16
CA VAL A 762 -13.33 18.59 44.41
C VAL A 762 -12.17 19.55 44.13
N ARG A 763 -12.50 20.80 43.83
CA ARG A 763 -11.55 21.91 43.98
C ARG A 763 -11.01 21.88 45.43
N PRO A 764 -9.69 21.79 45.66
CA PRO A 764 -9.14 22.08 46.96
C PRO A 764 -9.38 23.56 47.25
N CYS A 765 -10.15 23.88 48.30
CA CYS A 765 -10.26 25.26 48.78
C CYS A 765 -8.86 25.80 49.12
N GLY A 766 -8.49 26.93 48.53
CA GLY A 766 -7.12 27.46 48.56
C GLY A 766 -6.73 28.10 49.89
N ILE A 767 -5.51 27.80 50.33
CA ILE A 767 -4.76 28.37 51.46
C ILE A 767 -3.26 28.15 51.12
N PHE A 768 -2.38 29.14 50.89
CA PHE A 768 -2.51 30.60 50.71
C PHE A 768 -1.37 31.06 49.75
N SER A 769 -1.50 32.21 49.09
CA SER A 769 -0.33 32.97 48.60
C SER A 769 0.33 33.73 49.77
N PRO A 770 1.66 33.77 49.88
CA PRO A 770 2.34 34.81 50.63
C PRO A 770 2.43 36.11 49.80
N CYS A 771 2.50 37.24 50.51
CA CYS A 771 2.98 38.51 49.94
C CYS A 771 4.51 38.54 49.92
#